data_AF-A0A9Y4MYE5-F1
#
_entry.id   AF-A0A9Y4MYE5-F1
#
_cell.length_a   1.000
_cell.length_b   1.000
_cell.length_c   1.000
_cell.angle_alpha   90.00
_cell.angle_beta   90.00
_cell.angle_gamma   90.00
#
_symmetry.space_group_name_H-M   'P 1'
#
loop_
_entity.id
_entity.type
_entity.pdbx_description
1 polymer ?
#
loop_
_entity_poly.entity_id
_entity_poly.type
_entity_poly.pdbx_seq_one_letter_code
_entity_poly.pdbx_strand_id
1 'polypeptide(L)'
;MTHSRLKEAERQVDEPNTADSAESVDVSALTNRLKEAEHRLDELQKQTAAVSSLSSQDEHLSAVKSLLLQLVTNSSGQTDSLQQLHFRFNSAESQIQQLQTETTDMLNRLRVGEKQLEELKTENTDVLNRLRVGEKQLEDLKAENTDLLNRLKVSEKQLEELKSAYTEVLNRLRVDEKQLEELKTENTAELTAVTLRLNFTDQQVDQLKTQSAVQTGSVQQLLVRLNSAEHQIHQLQTETTDQISKLLNLQRKLNTSESQQGDVNTEVLSRLGVGEKQLEELKTENTDVLIRLRVSEKQLDDLKTENTDVLNKLRAGEKHLEELKTKNTDQTSQLMNLQRKLNMTESQQDKVNTEVLSRFRVSEKQLEDLKIENTDQTSQLMNLQRRLNVTESRQDDVNTEMLSRLRGSEKQLEELKTENTDQTSQLMNLQRKLNITESEQDDVNTEVLSRLRVGEKQLKDLKMENTAELTAVTLRLNKTELQLSELRTLNTVRAAELVSVSDRLTAAERDAEELQVRLRAEEAAANEDELKVAFSAGLTDSGSVGPFDEETTLIFSKTITNIGRAYDQTAGVFTAPVRGVYFFSFTAADYLKGYMGLYLYWNNQPVVFNLELNDHGGYASTSNAVALQLEEGDRIRLSLPASYRLYDDNRNFSVFSGFLLFQL
;
A
#
# COMPACT_ATOMS: atom_id res chain seq x y z
N MET A 1 4.51 138.63 7.50
CA MET A 1 4.33 140.05 7.10
C MET A 1 3.40 140.67 8.14
N THR A 2 3.85 141.53 9.09
CA THR A 2 4.25 142.96 8.95
C THR A 2 3.08 143.87 8.54
N HIS A 3 2.68 144.93 9.23
CA HIS A 3 3.17 145.67 10.43
C HIS A 3 1.98 145.95 11.40
N SER A 4 2.05 146.17 12.72
CA SER A 4 2.97 146.88 13.66
C SER A 4 2.65 148.38 13.91
N ARG A 5 2.28 148.72 15.16
CA ARG A 5 2.45 150.03 15.87
C ARG A 5 1.50 151.20 15.45
N LEU A 6 1.23 152.27 16.24
CA LEU A 6 1.74 152.81 17.54
C LEU A 6 0.70 153.74 18.26
N LYS A 7 0.97 154.09 19.55
CA LYS A 7 0.63 155.27 20.43
C LYS A 7 -0.10 156.54 19.86
N GLU A 8 -0.63 157.54 20.62
CA GLU A 8 -1.00 157.80 22.06
C GLU A 8 -1.44 159.30 22.29
N ALA A 9 -2.40 159.58 23.21
CA ALA A 9 -2.67 160.82 24.01
C ALA A 9 -3.01 162.26 23.44
N GLU A 10 -4.11 162.84 23.97
CA GLU A 10 -4.35 164.23 24.53
C GLU A 10 -4.71 165.55 23.72
N ARG A 11 -5.87 166.17 24.13
CA ARG A 11 -6.23 167.61 24.44
C ARG A 11 -6.75 168.72 23.44
N GLN A 12 -8.01 169.16 23.71
CA GLN A 12 -8.56 170.54 24.02
C GLN A 12 -8.78 171.75 23.01
N VAL A 13 -10.06 172.22 22.96
CA VAL A 13 -10.62 173.63 23.18
C VAL A 13 -10.88 174.71 22.06
N ASP A 14 -12.18 175.01 21.84
CA ASP A 14 -13.05 176.24 21.71
C ASP A 14 -12.96 177.46 20.70
N GLU A 15 -14.17 177.79 20.13
CA GLU A 15 -14.93 179.06 19.80
C GLU A 15 -14.35 180.35 19.09
N PRO A 16 -15.16 181.30 18.48
CA PRO A 16 -15.96 182.37 19.20
C PRO A 16 -17.15 183.18 18.49
N ASN A 17 -17.87 184.08 19.25
CA ASN A 17 -18.52 185.41 18.90
C ASN A 17 -19.90 185.55 18.12
N THR A 18 -20.74 186.64 18.06
CA THR A 18 -21.06 187.94 18.81
C THR A 18 -22.32 188.77 18.30
N ALA A 19 -23.01 189.55 19.18
CA ALA A 19 -23.56 190.96 19.08
C ALA A 19 -24.95 191.47 18.46
N ASP A 20 -25.80 192.06 19.34
CA ASP A 20 -26.52 193.41 19.40
C ASP A 20 -27.92 193.87 18.80
N SER A 21 -28.60 194.72 19.62
CA SER A 21 -29.64 195.81 19.58
C SER A 21 -30.92 195.95 18.66
N ALA A 22 -32.10 196.03 19.32
CA ALA A 22 -33.11 197.16 19.41
C ALA A 22 -34.27 197.51 18.40
N GLU A 23 -35.44 197.79 19.02
CA GLU A 23 -36.49 198.85 18.82
C GLU A 23 -37.76 198.78 17.87
N SER A 24 -38.93 198.97 18.53
CA SER A 24 -40.26 199.45 18.04
C SER A 24 -41.17 198.54 17.18
N VAL A 25 -42.47 198.90 17.08
CA VAL A 25 -43.58 198.01 16.66
C VAL A 25 -44.61 198.71 15.76
N ASP A 26 -44.98 198.05 14.66
CA ASP A 26 -46.21 198.31 13.88
C ASP A 26 -47.07 197.03 13.80
N VAL A 27 -48.40 197.20 13.77
CA VAL A 27 -49.39 196.13 13.95
C VAL A 27 -49.49 195.21 12.71
N SER A 28 -49.09 195.70 11.53
CA SER A 28 -49.05 194.91 10.29
C SER A 28 -48.24 193.60 10.40
N ALA A 29 -47.22 193.57 11.26
CA ALA A 29 -46.37 192.41 11.47
C ALA A 29 -47.08 191.18 12.09
N LEU A 30 -48.19 191.36 12.81
CA LEU A 30 -48.89 190.25 13.47
C LEU A 30 -49.64 189.35 12.48
N THR A 31 -50.20 189.90 11.41
CA THR A 31 -50.98 189.14 10.42
C THR A 31 -50.10 188.17 9.62
N ASN A 32 -48.86 188.57 9.30
CA ASN A 32 -47.91 187.70 8.59
C ASN A 32 -47.44 186.53 9.47
N ARG A 33 -47.19 186.78 10.76
CA ARG A 33 -46.75 185.74 11.72
C ARG A 33 -47.75 184.60 11.91
N LEU A 34 -49.04 184.79 11.61
CA LEU A 34 -50.04 183.72 11.70
C LEU A 34 -49.89 182.70 10.56
N LYS A 35 -49.69 183.16 9.32
CA LYS A 35 -49.47 182.28 8.15
C LYS A 35 -48.18 181.46 8.27
N GLU A 36 -47.15 182.05 8.86
CA GLU A 36 -45.87 181.37 9.17
C GLU A 36 -46.08 180.16 10.11
N ALA A 37 -47.02 180.27 11.06
CA ALA A 37 -47.35 179.21 12.00
C ALA A 37 -48.17 178.07 11.35
N GLU A 38 -49.07 178.40 10.42
CA GLU A 38 -49.86 177.42 9.66
C GLU A 38 -48.97 176.55 8.76
N HIS A 39 -47.99 177.15 8.06
CA HIS A 39 -47.03 176.40 7.24
C HIS A 39 -46.20 175.39 8.06
N ARG A 40 -45.76 175.80 9.26
CA ARG A 40 -44.99 174.93 10.17
C ARG A 40 -45.79 173.73 10.69
N LEU A 41 -47.12 173.80 10.71
CA LEU A 41 -47.96 172.69 11.16
C LEU A 41 -48.03 171.56 10.12
N ASP A 42 -48.16 171.89 8.83
CA ASP A 42 -48.19 170.94 7.71
C ASP A 42 -46.84 170.20 7.56
N GLU A 43 -45.74 170.89 7.81
CA GLU A 43 -44.38 170.34 7.77
C GLU A 43 -44.13 169.30 8.88
N LEU A 44 -44.67 169.51 10.09
CA LEU A 44 -44.62 168.54 11.19
C LEU A 44 -45.50 167.30 10.94
N GLN A 45 -46.63 167.45 10.24
CA GLN A 45 -47.44 166.29 9.84
C GLN A 45 -46.69 165.39 8.85
N LYS A 46 -45.91 165.96 7.90
CA LYS A 46 -45.04 165.17 7.02
C LYS A 46 -43.95 164.41 7.79
N GLN A 47 -43.35 165.00 8.83
CA GLN A 47 -42.34 164.30 9.65
C GLN A 47 -42.92 163.13 10.44
N THR A 48 -44.19 163.21 10.87
CA THR A 48 -44.88 162.13 11.60
C THR A 48 -45.02 160.86 10.75
N ALA A 49 -45.25 161.00 9.43
CA ALA A 49 -45.38 159.88 8.50
C ALA A 49 -44.10 159.03 8.38
N ALA A 50 -42.91 159.62 8.62
CA ALA A 50 -41.64 158.90 8.56
C ALA A 50 -41.49 157.86 9.69
N VAL A 51 -42.05 158.14 10.88
CA VAL A 51 -41.95 157.24 12.06
C VAL A 51 -42.63 155.89 11.79
N SER A 52 -43.72 155.88 11.03
CA SER A 52 -44.42 154.66 10.59
C SER A 52 -43.51 153.69 9.81
N SER A 53 -42.47 154.18 9.12
CA SER A 53 -41.57 153.33 8.35
C SER A 53 -40.63 152.49 9.23
N LEU A 54 -40.25 152.99 10.40
CA LEU A 54 -39.34 152.29 11.32
C LEU A 54 -39.99 151.02 11.91
N SER A 55 -41.31 151.01 12.12
CA SER A 55 -42.03 149.82 12.62
C SER A 55 -41.91 148.62 11.65
N SER A 56 -41.92 148.87 10.34
CA SER A 56 -41.77 147.81 9.33
C SER A 56 -40.37 147.20 9.27
N GLN A 57 -39.34 147.94 9.70
CA GLN A 57 -37.96 147.46 9.67
C GLN A 57 -37.67 146.46 10.81
N ASP A 58 -38.34 146.59 11.96
CA ASP A 58 -38.14 145.66 13.09
C ASP A 58 -38.89 144.32 12.89
N GLU A 59 -40.02 144.34 12.18
CA GLU A 59 -40.68 143.12 11.67
C GLU A 59 -39.76 142.37 10.69
N HIS A 60 -39.14 143.08 9.73
CA HIS A 60 -38.16 142.49 8.82
C HIS A 60 -36.93 141.95 9.57
N LEU A 61 -36.41 142.66 10.58
CA LEU A 61 -35.28 142.20 11.39
C LEU A 61 -35.64 140.93 12.19
N SER A 62 -36.87 140.83 12.69
CA SER A 62 -37.37 139.63 13.37
C SER A 62 -37.55 138.45 12.42
N ALA A 63 -38.04 138.67 11.20
CA ALA A 63 -38.13 137.66 10.15
C ALA A 63 -36.74 137.13 9.75
N VAL A 64 -35.74 138.02 9.58
CA VAL A 64 -34.35 137.63 9.27
C VAL A 64 -33.71 136.84 10.42
N LYS A 65 -33.94 137.24 11.68
CA LYS A 65 -33.51 136.45 12.86
C LYS A 65 -34.15 135.06 12.89
N SER A 66 -35.43 134.94 12.56
CA SER A 66 -36.16 133.67 12.49
C SER A 66 -35.59 132.75 11.40
N LEU A 67 -35.35 133.28 10.19
CA LEU A 67 -34.75 132.54 9.08
C LEU A 67 -33.30 132.12 9.36
N LEU A 68 -32.50 132.97 10.00
CA LEU A 68 -31.15 132.61 10.44
C LEU A 68 -31.18 131.49 11.49
N LEU A 69 -32.11 131.56 12.46
CA LEU A 69 -32.28 130.51 13.46
C LEU A 69 -32.70 129.17 12.80
N GLN A 70 -33.64 129.20 11.84
CA GLN A 70 -34.00 128.02 11.04
C GLN A 70 -32.82 127.47 10.21
N LEU A 71 -32.00 128.33 9.61
CA LEU A 71 -30.81 127.90 8.87
C LEU A 71 -29.79 127.23 9.80
N VAL A 72 -29.57 127.79 11.00
CA VAL A 72 -28.70 127.19 12.01
C VAL A 72 -29.25 125.84 12.49
N THR A 73 -30.54 125.72 12.85
CA THR A 73 -31.11 124.44 13.30
C THR A 73 -31.19 123.40 12.19
N ASN A 74 -31.39 123.81 10.93
CA ASN A 74 -31.28 122.90 9.79
C ASN A 74 -29.84 122.41 9.59
N SER A 75 -28.84 123.29 9.74
CA SER A 75 -27.43 122.90 9.60
C SER A 75 -26.95 121.98 10.74
N SER A 76 -27.41 122.19 11.97
CA SER A 76 -27.14 121.27 13.08
C SER A 76 -27.85 119.94 12.86
N GLY A 77 -29.15 119.94 12.52
CA GLY A 77 -29.90 118.72 12.23
C GLY A 77 -29.35 117.90 11.05
N GLN A 78 -28.77 118.56 10.04
CA GLN A 78 -28.02 117.89 8.97
C GLN A 78 -26.69 117.30 9.46
N THR A 79 -25.99 118.00 10.36
CA THR A 79 -24.75 117.51 10.99
C THR A 79 -25.03 116.29 11.88
N ASP A 80 -26.07 116.35 12.71
CA ASP A 80 -26.53 115.24 13.56
C ASP A 80 -26.97 114.04 12.70
N SER A 81 -27.67 114.29 11.59
CA SER A 81 -28.06 113.26 10.63
C SER A 81 -26.85 112.60 9.95
N LEU A 82 -25.81 113.38 9.61
CA LEU A 82 -24.56 112.86 9.06
C LEU A 82 -23.75 112.06 10.10
N GLN A 83 -23.73 112.49 11.37
CA GLN A 83 -23.11 111.73 12.45
C GLN A 83 -23.85 110.41 12.71
N GLN A 84 -25.18 110.41 12.71
CA GLN A 84 -25.97 109.17 12.80
C GLN A 84 -25.76 108.26 11.57
N LEU A 85 -25.66 108.83 10.36
CA LEU A 85 -25.35 108.07 9.15
C LEU A 85 -23.96 107.44 9.23
N HIS A 86 -22.96 108.18 9.70
CA HIS A 86 -21.59 107.69 9.87
C HIS A 86 -21.51 106.61 10.97
N PHE A 87 -22.19 106.78 12.11
CA PHE A 87 -22.28 105.74 13.14
C PHE A 87 -22.94 104.46 12.61
N ARG A 88 -24.04 104.59 11.84
CA ARG A 88 -24.70 103.46 11.17
C ARG A 88 -23.82 102.81 10.10
N PHE A 89 -23.02 103.59 9.37
CA PHE A 89 -22.06 103.09 8.40
C PHE A 89 -20.96 102.26 9.08
N ASN A 90 -20.30 102.82 10.11
CA ASN A 90 -19.25 102.12 10.86
C ASN A 90 -19.80 100.85 11.56
N SER A 91 -21.04 100.89 12.05
CA SER A 91 -21.72 99.72 12.61
C SER A 91 -22.05 98.66 11.56
N ALA A 92 -22.42 99.06 10.34
CA ALA A 92 -22.66 98.13 9.23
C ALA A 92 -21.33 97.54 8.68
N GLU A 93 -20.27 98.35 8.60
CA GLU A 93 -18.93 97.90 8.24
C GLU A 93 -18.39 96.87 9.25
N SER A 94 -18.56 97.12 10.55
CA SER A 94 -18.23 96.15 11.61
C SER A 94 -19.04 94.84 11.47
N GLN A 95 -20.33 94.91 11.14
CA GLN A 95 -21.15 93.73 10.87
C GLN A 95 -20.70 92.97 9.60
N ILE A 96 -20.29 93.69 8.56
CA ILE A 96 -19.74 93.09 7.33
C ILE A 96 -18.41 92.39 7.62
N GLN A 97 -17.50 92.99 8.39
CA GLN A 97 -16.23 92.38 8.80
C GLN A 97 -16.45 91.13 9.68
N GLN A 98 -17.44 91.17 10.59
CA GLN A 98 -17.84 89.98 11.36
C GLN A 98 -18.38 88.88 10.44
N LEU A 99 -19.32 89.18 9.55
CA LEU A 99 -19.89 88.22 8.60
C LEU A 99 -18.83 87.65 7.63
N GLN A 100 -17.85 88.44 7.21
CA GLN A 100 -16.69 87.97 6.43
C GLN A 100 -15.82 86.99 7.24
N THR A 101 -15.61 87.26 8.53
CA THR A 101 -14.86 86.38 9.44
C THR A 101 -15.60 85.06 9.66
N GLU A 102 -16.91 85.12 9.95
CA GLU A 102 -17.78 83.94 10.11
C GLU A 102 -17.87 83.13 8.81
N THR A 103 -17.98 83.79 7.64
CA THR A 103 -17.93 83.12 6.33
C THR A 103 -16.59 82.42 6.10
N THR A 104 -15.48 83.03 6.54
CA THR A 104 -14.13 82.44 6.42
C THR A 104 -13.97 81.22 7.34
N ASP A 105 -14.50 81.25 8.57
CA ASP A 105 -14.56 80.07 9.45
C ASP A 105 -15.41 78.95 8.82
N MET A 106 -16.61 79.27 8.33
CA MET A 106 -17.49 78.30 7.66
C MET A 106 -16.83 77.65 6.44
N LEU A 107 -16.11 78.42 5.60
CA LEU A 107 -15.36 77.89 4.45
C LEU A 107 -14.19 76.99 4.89
N ASN A 108 -13.46 77.37 5.93
CA ASN A 108 -12.39 76.53 6.49
C ASN A 108 -12.93 75.21 7.06
N ARG A 109 -14.06 75.26 7.78
CA ARG A 109 -14.74 74.07 8.33
C ARG A 109 -15.33 73.19 7.25
N LEU A 110 -15.91 73.77 6.19
CA LEU A 110 -16.36 73.03 5.01
C LEU A 110 -15.19 72.27 4.38
N ARG A 111 -14.07 72.96 4.12
CA ARG A 111 -12.85 72.37 3.53
C ARG A 111 -12.24 71.25 4.40
N VAL A 112 -12.32 71.35 5.72
CA VAL A 112 -11.92 70.26 6.64
C VAL A 112 -12.88 69.08 6.51
N GLY A 113 -14.19 69.31 6.46
CA GLY A 113 -15.20 68.27 6.24
C GLY A 113 -15.07 67.57 4.88
N GLU A 114 -14.76 68.32 3.81
CA GLU A 114 -14.46 67.77 2.48
C GLU A 114 -13.23 66.85 2.53
N LYS A 115 -12.15 67.27 3.19
CA LYS A 115 -10.94 66.44 3.37
C LYS A 115 -11.25 65.15 4.16
N GLN A 116 -12.01 65.26 5.25
CA GLN A 116 -12.45 64.11 6.04
C GLN A 116 -13.35 63.15 5.23
N LEU A 117 -14.17 63.68 4.31
CA LEU A 117 -15.01 62.88 3.43
C LEU A 117 -14.20 62.09 2.39
N GLU A 118 -13.15 62.67 1.81
CA GLU A 118 -12.25 61.94 0.90
C GLU A 118 -11.38 60.91 1.64
N GLU A 119 -10.96 61.21 2.87
CA GLU A 119 -10.29 60.24 3.76
C GLU A 119 -11.20 59.04 4.05
N LEU A 120 -12.46 59.29 4.44
CA LEU A 120 -13.46 58.25 4.67
C LEU A 120 -13.83 57.47 3.39
N LYS A 121 -13.88 58.10 2.22
CA LYS A 121 -14.05 57.39 0.93
C LYS A 121 -12.88 56.44 0.64
N THR A 122 -11.66 56.88 0.93
CA THR A 122 -10.44 56.09 0.75
C THR A 122 -10.45 54.88 1.70
N GLU A 123 -10.77 55.09 2.97
CA GLU A 123 -10.90 54.02 3.98
C GLU A 123 -12.00 53.02 3.62
N ASN A 124 -13.20 53.48 3.22
CA ASN A 124 -14.27 52.60 2.74
C ASN A 124 -13.85 51.79 1.50
N THR A 125 -13.00 52.35 0.63
CA THR A 125 -12.47 51.64 -0.55
C THR A 125 -11.48 50.54 -0.14
N ASP A 126 -10.61 50.77 0.84
CA ASP A 126 -9.76 49.71 1.42
C ASP A 126 -10.60 48.60 2.08
N VAL A 127 -11.59 48.98 2.89
CA VAL A 127 -12.51 48.02 3.55
C VAL A 127 -13.25 47.16 2.53
N LEU A 128 -13.75 47.74 1.43
CA LEU A 128 -14.40 46.99 0.34
C LEU A 128 -13.43 46.04 -0.38
N ASN A 129 -12.18 46.48 -0.64
CA ASN A 129 -11.17 45.61 -1.24
C ASN A 129 -10.80 44.44 -0.31
N ARG A 130 -10.67 44.68 0.99
CA ARG A 130 -10.39 43.65 2.01
C ARG A 130 -11.55 42.68 2.18
N LEU A 131 -12.79 43.16 2.15
CA LEU A 131 -14.00 42.32 2.10
C LEU A 131 -13.96 41.40 0.88
N ARG A 132 -13.70 41.95 -0.31
CA ARG A 132 -13.65 41.17 -1.57
C ARG A 132 -12.53 40.12 -1.59
N VAL A 133 -11.38 40.40 -0.96
CA VAL A 133 -10.31 39.41 -0.78
C VAL A 133 -10.76 38.30 0.18
N GLY A 134 -11.41 38.65 1.30
CA GLY A 134 -11.97 37.67 2.25
C GLY A 134 -13.09 36.81 1.65
N GLU A 135 -13.95 37.39 0.81
CA GLU A 135 -14.97 36.65 0.05
C GLU A 135 -14.33 35.63 -0.89
N LYS A 136 -13.29 36.01 -1.64
CA LYS A 136 -12.55 35.09 -2.50
C LYS A 136 -11.88 33.97 -1.69
N GLN A 137 -11.20 34.30 -0.60
CA GLN A 137 -10.57 33.31 0.29
C GLN A 137 -11.61 32.32 0.86
N LEU A 138 -12.80 32.78 1.21
CA LEU A 138 -13.91 31.94 1.66
C LEU A 138 -14.47 31.04 0.54
N GLU A 139 -14.41 31.47 -0.71
CA GLU A 139 -14.81 30.68 -1.88
C GLU A 139 -13.75 29.64 -2.27
N ASP A 140 -12.47 30.02 -2.26
CA ASP A 140 -11.32 29.10 -2.41
C ASP A 140 -11.36 28.00 -1.34
N LEU A 141 -11.58 28.35 -0.05
CA LEU A 141 -11.74 27.40 1.06
C LEU A 141 -12.97 26.48 0.91
N LYS A 142 -14.07 26.95 0.29
CA LYS A 142 -15.23 26.08 0.00
C LYS A 142 -14.91 25.06 -1.09
N ALA A 143 -14.13 25.43 -2.09
CA ALA A 143 -13.65 24.51 -3.12
C ALA A 143 -12.74 23.43 -2.52
N GLU A 144 -11.77 23.82 -1.69
CA GLU A 144 -10.88 22.88 -0.97
C GLU A 144 -11.67 21.91 -0.08
N ASN A 145 -12.58 22.42 0.75
CA ASN A 145 -13.44 21.56 1.60
C ASN A 145 -14.31 20.61 0.77
N THR A 146 -14.69 20.99 -0.45
CA THR A 146 -15.45 20.13 -1.37
C THR A 146 -14.59 19.01 -1.95
N ASP A 147 -13.33 19.29 -2.32
CA ASP A 147 -12.36 18.25 -2.71
C ASP A 147 -12.07 17.28 -1.56
N LEU A 148 -11.75 17.81 -0.37
CA LEU A 148 -11.50 17.00 0.83
C LEU A 148 -12.68 16.08 1.17
N LEU A 149 -13.92 16.57 1.08
CA LEU A 149 -15.13 15.77 1.28
C LEU A 149 -15.29 14.66 0.22
N ASN A 150 -14.89 14.92 -1.03
CA ASN A 150 -14.95 13.91 -2.09
C ASN A 150 -13.84 12.85 -1.94
N ARG A 151 -12.63 13.26 -1.56
CA ARG A 151 -11.51 12.36 -1.22
C ARG A 151 -11.84 11.48 -0.02
N LEU A 152 -12.51 12.03 1.00
CA LEU A 152 -13.01 11.26 2.15
C LEU A 152 -13.97 10.15 1.69
N LYS A 153 -14.99 10.47 0.88
CA LYS A 153 -15.94 9.46 0.33
C LYS A 153 -15.26 8.36 -0.49
N VAL A 154 -14.22 8.70 -1.25
CA VAL A 154 -13.41 7.71 -1.99
C VAL A 154 -12.67 6.79 -1.01
N SER A 155 -12.05 7.35 0.04
CA SER A 155 -11.38 6.58 1.08
C SER A 155 -12.34 5.70 1.90
N GLU A 156 -13.55 6.18 2.18
CA GLU A 156 -14.61 5.39 2.84
C GLU A 156 -15.03 4.19 1.98
N LYS A 157 -15.22 4.40 0.67
CA LYS A 157 -15.55 3.33 -0.28
C LYS A 157 -14.43 2.29 -0.39
N GLN A 158 -13.17 2.73 -0.46
CA GLN A 158 -12.00 1.84 -0.47
C GLN A 158 -11.88 1.04 0.83
N LEU A 159 -12.21 1.63 1.97
CA LEU A 159 -12.22 0.93 3.26
C LEU A 159 -13.30 -0.15 3.32
N GLU A 160 -14.48 0.09 2.74
CA GLU A 160 -15.56 -0.91 2.70
C GLU A 160 -15.25 -2.06 1.73
N GLU A 161 -14.64 -1.76 0.58
CA GLU A 161 -14.10 -2.77 -0.35
C GLU A 161 -13.03 -3.64 0.33
N LEU A 162 -12.15 -3.03 1.13
CA LEU A 162 -11.13 -3.74 1.89
C LEU A 162 -11.72 -4.64 3.00
N LYS A 163 -12.77 -4.20 3.71
CA LYS A 163 -13.50 -5.05 4.68
C LYS A 163 -14.15 -6.26 3.99
N SER A 164 -14.72 -6.07 2.81
CA SER A 164 -15.32 -7.14 2.02
C SER A 164 -14.26 -8.18 1.63
N ALA A 165 -13.13 -7.74 1.07
CA ALA A 165 -12.00 -8.63 0.73
C ALA A 165 -11.43 -9.37 1.95
N TYR A 166 -11.28 -8.69 3.10
CA TYR A 166 -10.84 -9.32 4.35
C TYR A 166 -11.81 -10.40 4.85
N THR A 167 -13.11 -10.15 4.71
CA THR A 167 -14.17 -11.12 5.07
C THR A 167 -14.13 -12.35 4.14
N GLU A 168 -13.87 -12.15 2.85
CA GLU A 168 -13.71 -13.26 1.90
C GLU A 168 -12.46 -14.10 2.20
N VAL A 169 -11.34 -13.46 2.55
CA VAL A 169 -10.11 -14.16 2.98
C VAL A 169 -10.34 -14.98 4.25
N LEU A 170 -11.05 -14.45 5.26
CA LEU A 170 -11.41 -15.21 6.47
C LEU A 170 -12.31 -16.42 6.16
N ASN A 171 -13.29 -16.25 5.26
CA ASN A 171 -14.16 -17.35 4.85
C ASN A 171 -13.39 -18.46 4.11
N ARG A 172 -12.42 -18.09 3.26
CA ARG A 172 -11.52 -19.05 2.61
C ARG A 172 -10.65 -19.79 3.62
N LEU A 173 -9.98 -19.06 4.52
CA LEU A 173 -9.11 -19.65 5.55
C LEU A 173 -9.87 -20.69 6.39
N ARG A 174 -11.13 -20.40 6.74
CA ARG A 174 -12.02 -21.31 7.48
C ARG A 174 -12.42 -22.57 6.70
N VAL A 175 -12.47 -22.51 5.36
CA VAL A 175 -12.68 -23.69 4.50
C VAL A 175 -11.38 -24.50 4.43
N ASP A 176 -10.24 -23.84 4.27
CA ASP A 176 -8.91 -24.47 4.20
C ASP A 176 -8.58 -25.18 5.55
N GLU A 177 -8.88 -24.57 6.70
CA GLU A 177 -8.81 -25.17 8.03
C GLU A 177 -9.67 -26.44 8.16
N LYS A 178 -10.90 -26.40 7.63
CA LYS A 178 -11.82 -27.55 7.67
C LYS A 178 -11.29 -28.71 6.80
N GLN A 179 -10.79 -28.41 5.61
CA GLN A 179 -10.18 -29.40 4.72
C GLN A 179 -8.92 -30.02 5.34
N LEU A 180 -8.12 -29.22 6.06
CA LEU A 180 -6.93 -29.70 6.76
C LEU A 180 -7.27 -30.67 7.89
N GLU A 181 -8.30 -30.41 8.69
CA GLU A 181 -8.77 -31.35 9.71
C GLU A 181 -9.42 -32.61 9.10
N GLU A 182 -10.16 -32.50 7.98
CA GLU A 182 -10.69 -33.66 7.25
C GLU A 182 -9.55 -34.57 6.75
N LEU A 183 -8.56 -34.01 6.04
CA LEU A 183 -7.35 -34.74 5.61
C LEU A 183 -6.57 -35.32 6.80
N LYS A 184 -6.53 -34.63 7.93
CA LYS A 184 -5.86 -35.11 9.15
C LYS A 184 -6.59 -36.31 9.78
N THR A 185 -7.93 -36.32 9.77
CA THR A 185 -8.71 -37.50 10.18
C THR A 185 -8.51 -38.67 9.22
N GLU A 186 -8.48 -38.43 7.90
CA GLU A 186 -8.25 -39.45 6.88
C GLU A 186 -6.87 -40.09 7.01
N ASN A 187 -5.79 -39.29 7.05
CA ASN A 187 -4.42 -39.77 7.28
C ASN A 187 -4.29 -40.57 8.60
N THR A 188 -5.01 -40.16 9.66
CA THR A 188 -4.99 -40.89 10.94
C THR A 188 -5.69 -42.25 10.83
N ALA A 189 -6.77 -42.33 10.05
CA ALA A 189 -7.46 -43.59 9.76
C ALA A 189 -6.61 -44.53 8.88
N GLU A 190 -5.95 -44.01 7.84
CA GLU A 190 -5.01 -44.77 7.01
C GLU A 190 -3.84 -45.31 7.83
N LEU A 191 -3.19 -44.47 8.64
CA LEU A 191 -2.08 -44.89 9.50
C LEU A 191 -2.51 -45.97 10.50
N THR A 192 -3.73 -45.89 11.03
CA THR A 192 -4.32 -46.93 11.88
C THR A 192 -4.54 -48.24 11.11
N ALA A 193 -5.06 -48.17 9.87
CA ALA A 193 -5.26 -49.35 9.02
C ALA A 193 -3.94 -50.01 8.59
N VAL A 194 -2.90 -49.21 8.31
CA VAL A 194 -1.53 -49.70 8.05
C VAL A 194 -0.95 -50.37 9.30
N THR A 195 -1.12 -49.77 10.48
CA THR A 195 -0.66 -50.35 11.76
C THR A 195 -1.34 -51.70 12.05
N LEU A 196 -2.65 -51.81 11.80
CA LEU A 196 -3.38 -53.08 11.93
C LEU A 196 -2.91 -54.14 10.93
N ARG A 197 -2.60 -53.75 9.69
CA ARG A 197 -2.00 -54.65 8.67
C ARG A 197 -0.60 -55.14 9.08
N LEU A 198 0.24 -54.27 9.62
CA LEU A 198 1.58 -54.63 10.12
C LEU A 198 1.47 -55.64 11.27
N ASN A 199 0.67 -55.34 12.30
CA ASN A 199 0.43 -56.24 13.43
C ASN A 199 -0.06 -57.64 12.99
N PHE A 200 -0.97 -57.70 12.00
CA PHE A 200 -1.43 -58.97 11.43
C PHE A 200 -0.32 -59.71 10.66
N THR A 201 0.54 -58.97 9.95
CA THR A 201 1.68 -59.53 9.21
C THR A 201 2.73 -60.10 10.17
N ASP A 202 3.07 -59.39 11.25
CA ASP A 202 3.96 -59.88 12.30
C ASP A 202 3.40 -61.15 12.98
N GLN A 203 2.08 -61.18 13.23
CA GLN A 203 1.41 -62.38 13.77
C GLN A 203 1.47 -63.58 12.81
N GLN A 204 1.38 -63.36 11.49
CA GLN A 204 1.61 -64.41 10.49
C GLN A 204 3.08 -64.85 10.45
N VAL A 205 4.02 -63.92 10.56
CA VAL A 205 5.46 -64.22 10.62
C VAL A 205 5.81 -65.07 11.84
N ASP A 206 5.21 -64.82 13.00
CA ASP A 206 5.42 -65.64 14.21
C ASP A 206 4.74 -67.03 14.12
N GLN A 207 3.60 -67.15 13.42
CA GLN A 207 3.05 -68.46 13.06
C GLN A 207 3.98 -69.25 12.13
N LEU A 208 4.62 -68.59 11.15
CA LEU A 208 5.61 -69.24 10.27
C LEU A 208 6.89 -69.62 11.01
N LYS A 209 7.40 -68.78 11.92
CA LYS A 209 8.55 -69.12 12.80
C LYS A 209 8.25 -70.36 13.65
N THR A 210 7.06 -70.42 14.27
CA THR A 210 6.69 -71.55 15.13
C THR A 210 6.48 -72.84 14.33
N GLN A 211 5.89 -72.78 13.13
CA GLN A 211 5.85 -73.93 12.21
C GLN A 211 7.27 -74.39 11.80
N SER A 212 8.16 -73.46 11.44
CA SER A 212 9.55 -73.76 11.08
C SER A 212 10.33 -74.39 12.25
N ALA A 213 10.07 -73.97 13.49
CA ALA A 213 10.67 -74.57 14.68
C ALA A 213 10.20 -76.02 14.90
N VAL A 214 8.90 -76.30 14.72
CA VAL A 214 8.34 -77.66 14.80
C VAL A 214 8.89 -78.58 13.70
N GLN A 215 9.03 -78.06 12.47
CA GLN A 215 9.68 -78.79 11.38
C GLN A 215 11.16 -79.08 11.69
N THR A 216 11.89 -78.09 12.23
CA THR A 216 13.30 -78.24 12.64
C THR A 216 13.46 -79.31 13.74
N GLY A 217 12.58 -79.31 14.75
CA GLY A 217 12.56 -80.35 15.78
C GLY A 217 12.25 -81.75 15.21
N SER A 218 11.37 -81.83 14.21
CA SER A 218 11.06 -83.08 13.50
C SER A 218 12.26 -83.60 12.69
N VAL A 219 13.00 -82.71 12.01
CA VAL A 219 14.25 -83.05 11.30
C VAL A 219 15.33 -83.48 12.30
N GLN A 220 15.44 -82.84 13.46
CA GLN A 220 16.35 -83.27 14.52
C GLN A 220 15.99 -84.66 15.07
N GLN A 221 14.71 -84.98 15.27
CA GLN A 221 14.28 -86.33 15.64
C GLN A 221 14.58 -87.37 14.54
N LEU A 222 14.42 -87.01 13.26
CA LEU A 222 14.81 -87.87 12.14
C LEU A 222 16.32 -88.11 12.10
N LEU A 223 17.15 -87.08 12.35
CA LEU A 223 18.60 -87.22 12.51
C LEU A 223 18.97 -88.14 13.68
N VAL A 224 18.35 -88.00 14.86
CA VAL A 224 18.59 -88.91 15.99
C VAL A 224 18.20 -90.35 15.65
N ARG A 225 17.10 -90.55 14.91
CA ARG A 225 16.69 -91.88 14.44
C ARG A 225 17.62 -92.44 13.36
N LEU A 226 18.15 -91.59 12.47
CA LEU A 226 19.14 -91.97 11.46
C LEU A 226 20.45 -92.39 12.12
N ASN A 227 21.02 -91.57 13.00
CA ASN A 227 22.24 -91.88 13.75
C ASN A 227 22.07 -93.16 14.59
N SER A 228 20.88 -93.40 15.14
CA SER A 228 20.55 -94.65 15.84
C SER A 228 20.48 -95.86 14.91
N ALA A 229 19.92 -95.72 13.71
CA ALA A 229 19.91 -96.75 12.68
C ALA A 229 21.31 -97.03 12.10
N GLU A 230 22.13 -96.00 11.90
CA GLU A 230 23.55 -96.12 11.55
C GLU A 230 24.33 -96.82 12.66
N HIS A 231 24.06 -96.50 13.93
CA HIS A 231 24.64 -97.23 15.05
C HIS A 231 24.17 -98.68 15.13
N GLN A 232 22.91 -98.98 14.81
CA GLN A 232 22.41 -100.37 14.67
C GLN A 232 23.07 -101.10 13.49
N ILE A 233 23.27 -100.43 12.35
CA ILE A 233 24.01 -100.99 11.20
C ILE A 233 25.47 -101.25 11.59
N HIS A 234 26.13 -100.33 12.30
CA HIS A 234 27.48 -100.56 12.82
C HIS A 234 27.51 -101.65 13.91
N GLN A 235 26.50 -101.77 14.76
CA GLN A 235 26.39 -102.90 15.70
C GLN A 235 26.23 -104.22 14.94
N LEU A 236 25.37 -104.30 13.92
CA LEU A 236 25.20 -105.49 13.07
C LEU A 236 26.46 -105.80 12.24
N GLN A 237 27.17 -104.79 11.73
CA GLN A 237 28.48 -104.97 11.07
C GLN A 237 29.54 -105.45 12.06
N THR A 238 29.55 -104.91 13.28
CA THR A 238 30.46 -105.34 14.35
C THR A 238 30.13 -106.76 14.77
N GLU A 239 28.85 -107.10 14.94
CA GLU A 239 28.37 -108.44 15.28
C GLU A 239 28.58 -109.43 14.13
N THR A 240 28.50 -109.01 12.87
CA THR A 240 28.90 -109.82 11.71
C THR A 240 30.42 -110.02 11.69
N THR A 241 31.20 -108.98 11.97
CA THR A 241 32.66 -109.05 12.13
C THR A 241 33.05 -109.91 13.34
N ASP A 242 32.22 -109.94 14.38
CA ASP A 242 32.39 -110.73 15.59
C ASP A 242 31.90 -112.17 15.38
N GLN A 243 30.93 -112.42 14.49
CA GLN A 243 30.56 -113.75 13.99
C GLN A 243 31.64 -114.32 13.06
N ILE A 244 32.23 -113.50 12.18
CA ILE A 244 33.44 -113.83 11.42
C ILE A 244 34.61 -114.08 12.37
N SER A 245 34.76 -113.28 13.43
CA SER A 245 35.79 -113.47 14.44
C SER A 245 35.53 -114.68 15.35
N LYS A 246 34.27 -115.07 15.56
CA LYS A 246 33.82 -116.31 16.22
C LYS A 246 34.01 -117.53 15.33
N LEU A 247 33.83 -117.41 14.01
CA LEU A 247 34.25 -118.43 13.04
C LEU A 247 35.77 -118.58 13.05
N LEU A 248 36.53 -117.48 12.97
CA LEU A 248 37.99 -117.48 13.14
C LEU A 248 38.44 -117.87 14.56
N ASN A 249 37.57 -117.81 15.57
CA ASN A 249 37.83 -118.32 16.93
C ASN A 249 37.33 -119.75 17.13
N LEU A 250 36.48 -120.30 16.28
CA LEU A 250 36.23 -121.74 16.18
C LEU A 250 37.39 -122.38 15.41
N GLN A 251 37.83 -121.75 14.31
CA GLN A 251 39.08 -122.07 13.61
C GLN A 251 40.28 -122.03 14.56
N ARG A 252 40.41 -120.98 15.40
CA ARG A 252 41.48 -120.92 16.42
C ARG A 252 41.27 -121.85 17.60
N LYS A 253 40.06 -122.01 18.17
CA LYS A 253 39.83 -122.95 19.29
C LYS A 253 39.95 -124.42 18.89
N LEU A 254 39.79 -124.75 17.61
CA LEU A 254 40.18 -126.04 17.05
C LEU A 254 41.72 -126.20 17.05
N ASN A 255 42.44 -125.15 16.70
CA ASN A 255 43.91 -125.11 16.68
C ASN A 255 44.55 -124.86 18.07
N THR A 256 43.79 -124.38 19.06
CA THR A 256 44.25 -124.08 20.42
C THR A 256 43.44 -124.89 21.44
N SER A 257 43.45 -126.21 21.25
CA SER A 257 43.35 -127.18 22.34
C SER A 257 44.68 -127.24 23.15
N GLU A 258 45.44 -126.16 23.13
CA GLU A 258 46.81 -126.01 23.63
C GLU A 258 46.93 -124.64 24.33
N SER A 259 47.78 -124.58 25.36
CA SER A 259 48.12 -123.39 26.17
C SER A 259 46.98 -122.79 27.03
N GLN A 260 46.99 -123.20 28.30
CA GLN A 260 46.09 -122.78 29.37
C GLN A 260 46.30 -121.33 29.85
N GLN A 261 45.22 -120.72 30.36
CA GLN A 261 45.11 -120.01 31.66
C GLN A 261 46.13 -118.91 32.08
N GLY A 262 45.62 -117.75 32.55
CA GLY A 262 46.42 -116.68 33.18
C GLY A 262 45.57 -115.54 33.78
N ASP A 263 45.51 -115.45 35.11
CA ASP A 263 44.59 -114.62 35.92
C ASP A 263 45.11 -113.21 36.32
N VAL A 264 44.18 -112.32 36.77
CA VAL A 264 44.36 -111.26 37.82
C VAL A 264 45.19 -109.99 37.44
N ASN A 265 44.87 -108.71 37.78
CA ASN A 265 44.42 -108.11 39.06
C ASN A 265 43.85 -106.63 38.97
N THR A 266 43.24 -106.13 40.07
CA THR A 266 43.02 -104.73 40.60
C THR A 266 42.71 -103.51 39.69
N GLU A 267 41.80 -102.53 39.95
CA GLU A 267 40.89 -102.10 41.07
C GLU A 267 41.39 -100.95 42.04
N VAL A 268 40.85 -99.70 41.84
CA VAL A 268 40.19 -98.78 42.84
C VAL A 268 40.79 -97.43 43.46
N LEU A 269 39.90 -96.40 43.63
CA LEU A 269 39.82 -95.17 44.54
C LEU A 269 40.76 -93.88 44.41
N SER A 270 40.48 -92.62 44.91
CA SER A 270 39.29 -91.68 45.05
C SER A 270 39.50 -90.26 45.79
N ARG A 271 38.75 -89.14 45.46
CA ARG A 271 38.33 -87.86 46.27
C ARG A 271 39.31 -86.63 46.52
N LEU A 272 39.02 -85.34 46.98
CA LEU A 272 37.92 -84.26 47.05
C LEU A 272 38.43 -82.83 47.60
N GLY A 273 37.66 -81.67 47.63
CA GLY A 273 38.04 -80.31 48.25
C GLY A 273 37.03 -79.05 48.20
N VAL A 274 37.24 -77.88 48.93
CA VAL A 274 36.32 -76.65 49.08
C VAL A 274 36.96 -75.26 49.60
N GLY A 275 36.27 -74.05 49.61
CA GLY A 275 36.66 -72.72 50.25
C GLY A 275 35.74 -71.41 50.08
N GLU A 276 35.89 -70.25 50.83
CA GLU A 276 34.98 -69.01 50.79
C GLU A 276 35.40 -67.61 51.53
N LYS A 277 34.64 -66.46 51.33
CA LYS A 277 34.41 -65.14 52.13
C LYS A 277 35.37 -63.87 52.18
N GLN A 278 35.08 -62.59 52.64
CA GLN A 278 33.93 -61.58 52.62
C GLN A 278 34.12 -60.15 53.36
N LEU A 279 33.57 -58.97 52.87
CA LEU A 279 33.13 -57.59 53.44
C LEU A 279 34.05 -56.36 53.93
N GLU A 280 33.66 -55.10 53.54
CA GLU A 280 33.73 -53.64 54.06
C GLU A 280 34.96 -52.72 54.47
N GLU A 281 34.99 -51.41 54.03
CA GLU A 281 34.97 -50.10 54.82
C GLU A 281 35.43 -48.72 54.14
N LEU A 282 34.87 -47.56 54.61
CA LEU A 282 35.33 -46.11 54.70
C LEU A 282 35.67 -45.22 53.44
N LYS A 283 35.44 -43.88 53.34
CA LYS A 283 35.82 -42.71 54.22
C LYS A 283 35.19 -41.31 53.84
N THR A 284 35.59 -40.18 54.49
CA THR A 284 35.02 -38.79 54.44
C THR A 284 36.07 -37.63 54.59
N GLU A 285 35.71 -36.35 54.33
CA GLU A 285 36.40 -35.12 54.88
C GLU A 285 35.52 -33.83 54.89
N ASN A 286 36.02 -32.66 55.35
CA ASN A 286 35.26 -31.70 56.19
C ASN A 286 35.78 -30.22 56.26
N THR A 287 34.90 -29.21 56.05
CA THR A 287 34.70 -27.89 56.78
C THR A 287 35.84 -26.85 57.06
N ASP A 288 35.43 -25.60 57.39
CA ASP A 288 36.13 -24.50 58.15
C ASP A 288 37.14 -23.51 57.43
N VAL A 289 37.29 -22.18 57.76
CA VAL A 289 36.42 -21.19 58.47
C VAL A 289 36.88 -19.68 58.47
N LEU A 290 35.96 -18.78 58.88
CA LEU A 290 36.04 -17.43 59.53
C LEU A 290 36.85 -16.21 58.98
N ILE A 291 36.09 -15.11 58.76
CA ILE A 291 36.25 -13.73 59.32
C ILE A 291 37.43 -12.80 58.91
N ARG A 292 37.07 -11.60 58.42
CA ARG A 292 37.45 -10.29 59.01
C ARG A 292 36.52 -9.12 58.63
N LEU A 293 36.36 -8.19 59.59
CA LEU A 293 35.45 -7.03 59.81
C LEU A 293 35.04 -6.16 58.59
N ARG A 294 33.91 -5.39 58.54
CA ARG A 294 33.00 -4.69 59.50
C ARG A 294 33.38 -3.23 59.86
N VAL A 295 32.59 -2.24 59.40
CA VAL A 295 32.50 -0.83 59.90
C VAL A 295 31.05 -0.30 59.77
N SER A 296 30.68 0.69 60.60
CA SER A 296 29.36 1.36 60.83
C SER A 296 28.57 1.83 59.59
N GLU A 297 27.24 2.00 59.56
CA GLU A 297 26.17 2.36 60.54
C GLU A 297 25.88 3.87 60.78
N LYS A 298 24.70 4.32 60.27
CA LYS A 298 23.60 5.03 60.97
C LYS A 298 23.88 6.33 61.77
N GLN A 299 23.49 7.49 61.21
CA GLN A 299 22.81 8.59 61.95
C GLN A 299 22.22 9.67 61.00
N LEU A 300 21.02 10.19 61.33
CA LEU A 300 20.25 11.19 60.57
C LEU A 300 19.09 11.74 61.46
N ASP A 301 19.36 12.64 62.41
CA ASP A 301 18.35 13.00 63.45
C ASP A 301 18.33 14.48 63.93
N ASP A 302 19.34 15.30 63.60
CA ASP A 302 19.55 16.62 64.25
C ASP A 302 19.22 17.83 63.35
N LEU A 303 17.95 18.27 63.28
CA LEU A 303 17.58 19.65 62.85
C LEU A 303 16.13 20.06 63.20
N LYS A 304 15.93 20.69 64.38
CA LYS A 304 14.66 21.32 64.82
C LYS A 304 14.87 22.30 65.99
N THR A 305 14.10 23.42 66.03
CA THR A 305 13.74 24.22 67.23
C THR A 305 14.84 25.02 67.96
N GLU A 306 14.68 26.27 68.46
CA GLU A 306 13.93 27.52 68.12
C GLU A 306 14.47 28.66 69.05
N ASN A 307 14.29 29.97 68.77
CA ASN A 307 14.73 31.06 69.68
C ASN A 307 14.08 32.46 69.47
N THR A 308 13.94 33.31 70.53
CA THR A 308 13.17 34.60 70.54
C THR A 308 13.49 35.54 71.76
N ASP A 309 13.72 36.88 71.63
CA ASP A 309 13.56 37.95 72.71
C ASP A 309 13.73 39.48 72.28
N VAL A 310 13.43 40.48 73.18
CA VAL A 310 13.92 41.93 73.39
C VAL A 310 12.96 43.19 73.21
N LEU A 311 12.76 44.12 74.23
CA LEU A 311 11.97 45.47 74.27
C LEU A 311 12.14 46.47 75.58
N ASN A 312 11.85 47.87 75.63
CA ASN A 312 11.33 48.89 76.75
C ASN A 312 11.97 50.38 77.34
N LYS A 313 11.31 51.69 77.51
CA LYS A 313 11.33 52.98 78.56
C LYS A 313 11.48 54.70 78.34
N LEU A 314 10.91 55.84 79.09
CA LEU A 314 11.17 57.49 79.12
C LEU A 314 10.33 58.78 79.96
N ARG A 315 10.75 60.13 80.38
CA ARG A 315 10.05 61.64 80.58
C ARG A 315 10.39 62.97 81.64
N ALA A 316 9.95 64.37 81.57
CA ALA A 316 10.06 65.73 82.52
C ALA A 316 9.31 67.25 82.19
N GLY A 317 9.16 68.61 82.71
CA GLY A 317 9.32 69.78 83.86
C GLY A 317 8.96 71.48 83.68
N GLU A 318 8.75 72.55 84.66
CA GLU A 318 8.32 74.17 84.63
C GLU A 318 8.47 75.29 85.93
N LYS A 319 8.16 76.68 86.31
CA LYS A 319 7.78 78.28 86.03
C LYS A 319 7.64 79.42 87.32
N HIS A 320 7.31 80.83 87.62
CA HIS A 320 6.99 82.39 87.25
C HIS A 320 6.86 83.69 88.40
N LEU A 321 6.59 85.13 88.22
CA LEU A 321 6.50 86.43 89.23
C LEU A 321 6.01 88.06 88.89
N GLU A 322 5.63 89.17 89.77
CA GLU A 322 5.30 90.78 89.55
C GLU A 322 4.88 92.00 90.73
N GLU A 323 4.89 93.46 90.65
CA GLU A 323 4.25 94.70 91.54
C GLU A 323 4.15 96.40 91.24
N LEU A 324 3.86 97.52 92.15
CA LEU A 324 3.39 99.08 91.94
C LEU A 324 3.38 100.40 93.04
N LYS A 325 3.10 101.82 92.81
CA LYS A 325 2.59 103.15 93.69
C LYS A 325 3.04 104.78 93.44
N THR A 326 2.74 106.13 93.90
CA THR A 326 1.78 107.23 94.64
C THR A 326 2.13 108.92 94.76
N LYS A 327 1.30 110.07 95.13
CA LYS A 327 1.58 111.70 95.29
C LYS A 327 0.57 112.90 95.95
N ASN A 328 0.89 114.23 96.42
CA ASN A 328 -0.01 115.54 96.78
C ASN A 328 0.53 117.14 97.06
N THR A 329 -0.24 118.33 97.39
CA THR A 329 0.10 119.77 98.03
C THR A 329 -0.08 121.31 97.48
N ASP A 330 -1.23 122.09 97.40
CA ASP A 330 -1.39 123.17 96.33
C ASP A 330 -1.80 124.73 96.39
N GLN A 331 -1.97 125.55 97.46
CA GLN A 331 -2.52 126.95 97.27
C GLN A 331 -1.55 128.12 96.96
N THR A 332 -0.25 128.02 97.27
CA THR A 332 0.81 128.96 96.80
C THR A 332 0.89 129.06 95.27
N SER A 333 0.33 128.06 94.57
CA SER A 333 0.22 127.96 93.13
C SER A 333 -0.50 129.13 92.43
N GLN A 334 -1.28 129.97 93.12
CA GLN A 334 -2.01 131.08 92.47
C GLN A 334 -1.16 132.34 92.22
N LEU A 335 -0.34 132.80 93.16
CA LEU A 335 0.59 133.91 92.89
C LEU A 335 1.79 133.45 92.05
N MET A 336 2.18 132.18 92.17
CA MET A 336 3.03 131.55 91.15
C MET A 336 2.40 131.64 89.74
N ASN A 337 1.08 131.62 89.57
CA ASN A 337 0.46 131.47 88.24
C ASN A 337 0.62 132.69 87.31
N LEU A 338 0.87 133.91 87.81
CA LEU A 338 1.16 135.06 86.95
C LEU A 338 2.65 135.15 86.59
N GLN A 339 3.55 134.87 87.53
CA GLN A 339 4.99 134.76 87.21
C GLN A 339 5.25 133.53 86.29
N ARG A 340 4.56 132.42 86.54
CA ARG A 340 4.52 131.26 85.63
C ARG A 340 4.05 131.68 84.25
N LYS A 341 3.06 132.56 84.07
CA LYS A 341 2.61 132.96 82.72
C LYS A 341 3.70 133.67 81.91
N LEU A 342 4.51 134.53 82.54
CA LEU A 342 5.64 135.16 81.85
C LEU A 342 6.70 134.12 81.50
N ASN A 343 7.20 133.37 82.49
CA ASN A 343 8.19 132.31 82.31
C ASN A 343 7.68 131.14 81.42
N MET A 344 6.37 130.91 81.34
CA MET A 344 5.75 129.96 80.41
C MET A 344 5.86 130.43 78.98
N THR A 345 5.80 131.74 78.71
CA THR A 345 5.86 132.25 77.34
C THR A 345 7.25 132.01 76.75
N GLU A 346 8.31 132.26 77.51
CA GLU A 346 9.68 131.89 77.15
C GLU A 346 9.88 130.36 77.12
N SER A 347 9.37 129.62 78.11
CA SER A 347 9.46 128.15 78.12
C SER A 347 8.68 127.48 76.98
N GLN A 348 7.62 128.10 76.45
CA GLN A 348 6.90 127.65 75.26
C GLN A 348 7.80 127.79 74.03
N GLN A 349 8.54 128.88 73.91
CA GLN A 349 9.46 129.16 72.80
C GLN A 349 10.57 128.09 72.71
N ASP A 350 11.23 127.79 73.82
CA ASP A 350 12.29 126.76 73.87
C ASP A 350 11.75 125.34 73.66
N LYS A 351 10.56 125.04 74.18
CA LYS A 351 9.89 123.76 73.93
C LYS A 351 9.52 123.58 72.45
N VAL A 352 9.01 124.61 71.79
CA VAL A 352 8.69 124.56 70.35
C VAL A 352 9.97 124.35 69.53
N ASN A 353 11.06 125.08 69.82
CA ASN A 353 12.35 124.86 69.14
C ASN A 353 12.88 123.42 69.36
N THR A 354 12.78 122.90 70.59
CA THR A 354 13.23 121.53 70.91
C THR A 354 12.37 120.47 70.21
N GLU A 355 11.05 120.67 70.13
CA GLU A 355 10.08 119.78 69.49
C GLU A 355 10.19 119.79 67.96
N VAL A 356 10.52 120.94 67.34
CA VAL A 356 10.79 121.01 65.90
C VAL A 356 12.10 120.29 65.57
N LEU A 357 13.15 120.46 66.38
CA LEU A 357 14.43 119.77 66.19
C LEU A 357 14.37 118.26 66.47
N SER A 358 13.52 117.81 67.41
CA SER A 358 13.30 116.37 67.65
C SER A 358 12.57 115.73 66.46
N ARG A 359 11.51 116.37 65.94
CA ARG A 359 10.77 115.91 64.75
C ARG A 359 11.64 115.88 63.51
N PHE A 360 12.49 116.89 63.28
CA PHE A 360 13.41 116.88 62.14
C PHE A 360 14.37 115.68 62.18
N ARG A 361 14.97 115.38 63.35
CA ARG A 361 15.84 114.21 63.52
C ARG A 361 15.11 112.88 63.34
N VAL A 362 13.85 112.78 63.75
CA VAL A 362 13.01 111.58 63.51
C VAL A 362 12.75 111.40 62.02
N SER A 363 12.36 112.46 61.30
CA SER A 363 12.14 112.40 59.85
C SER A 363 13.42 112.14 59.06
N GLU A 364 14.55 112.71 59.48
CA GLU A 364 15.88 112.47 58.90
C GLU A 364 16.32 111.01 59.09
N LYS A 365 16.11 110.43 60.30
CA LYS A 365 16.36 109.01 60.53
C LYS A 365 15.42 108.12 59.69
N GLN A 366 14.13 108.44 59.63
CA GLN A 366 13.16 107.71 58.81
C GLN A 366 13.54 107.71 57.32
N LEU A 367 14.11 108.81 56.81
CA LEU A 367 14.59 108.91 55.44
C LEU A 367 15.80 108.01 55.18
N GLU A 368 16.72 107.91 56.16
CA GLU A 368 17.89 107.04 56.06
C GLU A 368 17.53 105.55 56.25
N ASP A 369 16.60 105.23 57.16
CA ASP A 369 16.06 103.87 57.33
C ASP A 369 15.37 103.39 56.02
N LEU A 370 14.54 104.23 55.38
CA LEU A 370 13.93 103.95 54.06
C LEU A 370 14.95 103.81 52.92
N LYS A 371 16.07 104.54 52.99
CA LYS A 371 17.16 104.49 52.00
C LYS A 371 17.98 103.21 52.13
N ILE A 372 18.13 102.67 53.34
CA ILE A 372 18.64 101.31 53.56
C ILE A 372 17.66 100.27 52.99
N GLU A 373 16.37 100.37 53.31
CA GLU A 373 15.35 99.43 52.81
C GLU A 373 15.32 99.36 51.27
N ASN A 374 15.35 100.50 50.59
CA ASN A 374 15.37 100.57 49.13
C ASN A 374 16.68 99.98 48.52
N THR A 375 17.79 100.07 49.25
CA THR A 375 19.07 99.44 48.87
C THR A 375 19.01 97.90 49.00
N ASP A 376 18.35 97.41 50.05
CA ASP A 376 18.08 95.97 50.24
C ASP A 376 17.09 95.44 49.20
N GLN A 377 16.01 96.16 48.90
CA GLN A 377 15.06 95.81 47.84
C GLN A 377 15.76 95.76 46.46
N THR A 378 16.63 96.72 46.16
CA THR A 378 17.46 96.71 44.94
C THR A 378 18.38 95.48 44.88
N SER A 379 18.98 95.11 46.02
CA SER A 379 19.85 93.92 46.14
C SER A 379 19.07 92.61 45.99
N GLN A 380 17.85 92.54 46.51
CA GLN A 380 16.93 91.41 46.31
C GLN A 380 16.50 91.29 44.84
N LEU A 381 16.18 92.39 44.16
CA LEU A 381 15.86 92.41 42.74
C LEU A 381 17.04 91.92 41.88
N MET A 382 18.28 92.34 42.14
CA MET A 382 19.46 91.79 41.45
C MET A 382 19.63 90.28 41.68
N ASN A 383 19.31 89.78 42.88
CA ASN A 383 19.39 88.35 43.19
C ASN A 383 18.29 87.55 42.45
N LEU A 384 17.06 88.09 42.41
CA LEU A 384 15.97 87.53 41.60
C LEU A 384 16.30 87.51 40.10
N GLN A 385 16.87 88.60 39.57
CA GLN A 385 17.32 88.66 38.17
C GLN A 385 18.39 87.59 37.88
N ARG A 386 19.42 87.45 38.73
CA ARG A 386 20.43 86.38 38.57
C ARG A 386 19.81 84.99 38.62
N ARG A 387 18.84 84.76 39.51
CA ARG A 387 18.12 83.48 39.60
C ARG A 387 17.29 83.20 38.36
N LEU A 388 16.61 84.21 37.80
CA LEU A 388 15.84 84.11 36.56
C LEU A 388 16.73 83.70 35.39
N ASN A 389 17.82 84.45 35.15
CA ASN A 389 18.79 84.14 34.09
C ASN A 389 19.39 82.71 34.23
N VAL A 390 19.61 82.23 35.47
CA VAL A 390 20.08 80.85 35.73
C VAL A 390 18.99 79.80 35.48
N THR A 391 17.71 80.11 35.72
CA THR A 391 16.62 79.21 35.32
C THR A 391 16.36 79.20 33.82
N GLU A 392 16.53 80.33 33.12
CA GLU A 392 16.45 80.42 31.66
C GLU A 392 17.56 79.61 31.00
N SER A 393 18.82 79.82 31.40
CA SER A 393 19.96 79.02 30.92
C SER A 393 19.77 77.51 31.14
N ARG A 394 19.22 77.11 32.31
CA ARG A 394 18.91 75.69 32.59
C ARG A 394 17.76 75.16 31.75
N GLN A 395 16.79 76.00 31.40
CA GLN A 395 15.71 75.61 30.50
C GLN A 395 16.27 75.39 29.09
N ASP A 396 17.20 76.24 28.63
CA ASP A 396 17.87 76.08 27.32
C ASP A 396 18.79 74.85 27.28
N ASP A 397 19.51 74.53 28.37
CA ASP A 397 20.26 73.29 28.51
C ASP A 397 19.34 72.06 28.38
N VAL A 398 18.21 72.04 29.10
CA VAL A 398 17.21 70.96 29.08
C VAL A 398 16.51 70.85 27.72
N ASN A 399 16.17 71.98 27.09
CA ASN A 399 15.62 72.03 25.74
C ASN A 399 16.61 71.43 24.72
N THR A 400 17.90 71.79 24.84
CA THR A 400 18.97 71.28 23.97
C THR A 400 19.17 69.78 24.16
N GLU A 401 19.16 69.28 25.40
CA GLU A 401 19.25 67.85 25.67
C GLU A 401 18.02 67.10 25.11
N MET A 402 16.80 67.61 25.33
CA MET A 402 15.58 67.01 24.80
C MET A 402 15.61 66.94 23.26
N LEU A 403 16.04 68.01 22.59
CA LEU A 403 16.22 68.03 21.14
C LEU A 403 17.28 67.03 20.65
N SER A 404 18.37 66.82 21.41
CA SER A 404 19.37 65.80 21.08
C SER A 404 18.82 64.37 21.19
N ARG A 405 18.01 64.10 22.22
CA ARG A 405 17.33 62.82 22.45
C ARG A 405 16.26 62.55 21.38
N LEU A 406 15.50 63.57 20.99
CA LEU A 406 14.52 63.50 19.90
C LEU A 406 15.20 63.13 18.57
N ARG A 407 16.29 63.82 18.17
CA ARG A 407 17.05 63.47 16.95
C ARG A 407 17.62 62.06 16.99
N GLY A 408 18.04 61.59 18.16
CA GLY A 408 18.46 60.19 18.36
C GLY A 408 17.32 59.21 18.10
N SER A 409 16.14 59.48 18.65
CA SER A 409 14.93 58.68 18.43
C SER A 409 14.42 58.74 16.99
N GLU A 410 14.50 59.89 16.32
CA GLU A 410 14.15 60.06 14.90
C GLU A 410 15.07 59.23 14.01
N LYS A 411 16.37 59.25 14.29
CA LYS A 411 17.36 58.43 13.57
C LYS A 411 17.09 56.94 13.76
N GLN A 412 16.83 56.49 15.00
CA GLN A 412 16.47 55.09 15.27
C GLN A 412 15.17 54.67 14.58
N LEU A 413 14.17 55.56 14.52
CA LEU A 413 12.91 55.30 13.81
C LEU A 413 13.12 55.13 12.30
N GLU A 414 13.97 55.97 11.69
CA GLU A 414 14.27 55.86 10.25
C GLU A 414 15.15 54.63 9.95
N GLU A 415 16.08 54.26 10.84
CA GLU A 415 16.84 53.00 10.75
C GLU A 415 15.93 51.77 10.80
N LEU A 416 15.03 51.69 11.79
CA LEU A 416 14.02 50.63 11.90
C LEU A 416 13.07 50.58 10.70
N LYS A 417 12.74 51.75 10.13
CA LYS A 417 11.90 51.88 8.94
C LYS A 417 12.62 51.36 7.69
N THR A 418 13.92 51.60 7.53
CA THR A 418 14.72 50.98 6.46
C THR A 418 14.82 49.47 6.63
N GLU A 419 15.04 48.97 7.84
CA GLU A 419 15.06 47.53 8.11
C GLU A 419 13.70 46.88 7.78
N ASN A 420 12.60 47.52 8.15
CA ASN A 420 11.24 47.03 7.86
C ASN A 420 10.94 47.01 6.34
N THR A 421 11.45 47.97 5.56
CA THR A 421 11.36 47.91 4.08
C THR A 421 12.22 46.81 3.47
N ASP A 422 13.38 46.50 4.05
CA ASP A 422 14.21 45.37 3.61
C ASP A 422 13.58 44.02 3.97
N GLN A 423 13.05 43.88 5.20
CA GLN A 423 12.27 42.70 5.63
C GLN A 423 11.04 42.49 4.74
N THR A 424 10.29 43.56 4.42
CA THR A 424 9.17 43.52 3.46
C THR A 424 9.62 43.04 2.08
N SER A 425 10.77 43.53 1.60
CA SER A 425 11.34 43.12 0.31
C SER A 425 11.82 41.66 0.30
N GLN A 426 12.33 41.16 1.43
CA GLN A 426 12.67 39.75 1.61
C GLN A 426 11.40 38.87 1.64
N LEU A 427 10.35 39.29 2.34
CA LEU A 427 9.06 38.59 2.36
C LEU A 427 8.42 38.50 0.97
N MET A 428 8.43 39.57 0.18
CA MET A 428 7.96 39.52 -1.22
C MET A 428 8.76 38.52 -2.09
N ASN A 429 10.08 38.42 -1.87
CA ASN A 429 10.92 37.45 -2.59
C ASN A 429 10.70 36.01 -2.11
N LEU A 430 10.42 35.79 -0.82
CA LEU A 430 10.04 34.48 -0.29
C LEU A 430 8.67 34.05 -0.80
N GLN A 431 7.68 34.94 -0.80
CA GLN A 431 6.37 34.68 -1.39
C GLN A 431 6.48 34.34 -2.88
N ARG A 432 7.27 35.10 -3.66
CA ARG A 432 7.50 34.77 -5.08
C ARG A 432 8.12 33.39 -5.28
N LYS A 433 9.07 32.98 -4.42
CA LYS A 433 9.65 31.63 -4.47
C LYS A 433 8.62 30.56 -4.12
N LEU A 434 7.82 30.78 -3.07
CA LEU A 434 6.75 29.86 -2.66
C LEU A 434 5.75 29.63 -3.80
N ASN A 435 5.22 30.70 -4.40
CA ASN A 435 4.31 30.63 -5.55
C ASN A 435 4.91 29.89 -6.76
N ILE A 436 6.23 29.97 -6.98
CA ILE A 436 6.91 29.23 -8.06
C ILE A 436 6.97 27.75 -7.71
N THR A 437 7.39 27.39 -6.49
CA THR A 437 7.45 25.99 -6.03
C THR A 437 6.06 25.34 -5.96
N GLU A 438 5.02 26.10 -5.62
CA GLU A 438 3.62 25.66 -5.71
C GLU A 438 3.22 25.34 -7.16
N SER A 439 3.56 26.21 -8.12
CA SER A 439 3.33 25.95 -9.55
C SER A 439 4.12 24.76 -10.08
N GLU A 440 5.39 24.61 -9.71
CA GLU A 440 6.23 23.46 -10.09
C GLU A 440 5.67 22.15 -9.49
N GLN A 441 5.15 22.21 -8.26
CA GLN A 441 4.50 21.06 -7.62
C GLN A 441 3.19 20.69 -8.31
N ASP A 442 2.39 21.66 -8.77
CA ASP A 442 1.15 21.39 -9.52
C ASP A 442 1.39 20.86 -10.94
N ASP A 443 2.43 21.31 -11.63
CA ASP A 443 2.88 20.71 -12.89
C ASP A 443 3.32 19.24 -12.68
N VAL A 444 4.11 18.97 -11.63
CA VAL A 444 4.52 17.59 -11.27
C VAL A 444 3.33 16.73 -10.86
N ASN A 445 2.40 17.26 -10.07
CA ASN A 445 1.15 16.57 -9.70
C ASN A 445 0.34 16.21 -10.96
N THR A 446 0.23 17.15 -11.90
CA THR A 446 -0.49 16.98 -13.17
C THR A 446 0.17 15.91 -14.05
N GLU A 447 1.50 15.90 -14.16
CA GLU A 447 2.19 14.84 -14.91
C GLU A 447 2.04 13.47 -14.22
N VAL A 448 2.20 13.38 -12.90
CA VAL A 448 2.01 12.12 -12.14
C VAL A 448 0.59 11.57 -12.33
N LEU A 449 -0.44 12.40 -12.26
CA LEU A 449 -1.82 12.03 -12.55
C LEU A 449 -2.01 11.59 -14.01
N SER A 450 -1.32 12.21 -14.97
CA SER A 450 -1.35 11.78 -16.36
C SER A 450 -0.74 10.38 -16.57
N ARG A 451 0.42 10.12 -15.94
CA ARG A 451 1.13 8.83 -15.99
C ARG A 451 0.33 7.71 -15.29
N LEU A 452 -0.31 8.01 -14.16
CA LEU A 452 -1.21 7.09 -13.46
C LEU A 452 -2.40 6.70 -14.35
N ARG A 453 -3.10 7.65 -14.98
CA ARG A 453 -4.22 7.35 -15.90
C ARG A 453 -3.81 6.46 -17.08
N VAL A 454 -2.59 6.64 -17.61
CA VAL A 454 -2.05 5.76 -18.67
C VAL A 454 -1.79 4.35 -18.13
N GLY A 455 -1.18 4.23 -16.95
CA GLY A 455 -0.93 2.94 -16.29
C GLY A 455 -2.21 2.19 -15.90
N GLU A 456 -3.21 2.89 -15.37
CA GLU A 456 -4.54 2.34 -15.08
C GLU A 456 -5.23 1.80 -16.34
N LYS A 457 -5.13 2.54 -17.45
CA LYS A 457 -5.66 2.08 -18.74
C LYS A 457 -4.93 0.83 -19.23
N GLN A 458 -3.59 0.84 -19.23
CA GLN A 458 -2.78 -0.32 -19.64
C GLN A 458 -3.09 -1.56 -18.79
N LEU A 459 -3.23 -1.39 -17.46
CA LEU A 459 -3.60 -2.48 -16.56
C LEU A 459 -5.02 -3.01 -16.81
N LYS A 460 -5.97 -2.14 -17.20
CA LYS A 460 -7.32 -2.55 -17.58
C LYS A 460 -7.33 -3.30 -18.91
N ASP A 461 -6.63 -2.78 -19.92
CA ASP A 461 -6.54 -3.38 -21.25
C ASP A 461 -5.88 -4.78 -21.14
N LEU A 462 -4.77 -4.91 -20.41
CA LEU A 462 -4.09 -6.19 -20.13
C LEU A 462 -4.94 -7.18 -19.30
N LYS A 463 -5.80 -6.68 -18.38
CA LYS A 463 -6.77 -7.53 -17.67
C LYS A 463 -7.84 -8.08 -18.62
N MET A 464 -8.32 -7.29 -19.57
CA MET A 464 -9.29 -7.75 -20.57
C MET A 464 -8.69 -8.77 -21.53
N GLU A 465 -7.43 -8.59 -21.93
CA GLU A 465 -6.68 -9.55 -22.75
C GLU A 465 -6.52 -10.89 -22.02
N ASN A 466 -6.00 -10.88 -20.79
CA ASN A 466 -5.84 -12.09 -19.97
C ASN A 466 -7.16 -12.83 -19.71
N THR A 467 -8.29 -12.13 -19.49
CA THR A 467 -9.60 -12.81 -19.31
C THR A 467 -10.14 -13.40 -20.62
N ALA A 468 -9.87 -12.77 -21.76
CA ALA A 468 -10.20 -13.32 -23.07
C ALA A 468 -9.38 -14.57 -23.40
N GLU A 469 -8.06 -14.55 -23.15
CA GLU A 469 -7.19 -15.71 -23.32
C GLU A 469 -7.60 -16.88 -22.40
N LEU A 470 -7.82 -16.61 -21.11
CA LEU A 470 -8.26 -17.64 -20.16
C LEU A 470 -9.58 -18.28 -20.60
N THR A 471 -10.55 -17.47 -21.06
CA THR A 471 -11.83 -17.97 -21.61
C THR A 471 -11.60 -18.85 -22.85
N ALA A 472 -10.71 -18.45 -23.77
CA ALA A 472 -10.38 -19.23 -24.96
C ALA A 472 -9.66 -20.56 -24.62
N VAL A 473 -8.82 -20.57 -23.57
CA VAL A 473 -8.17 -21.77 -23.04
C VAL A 473 -9.21 -22.70 -22.41
N THR A 474 -10.13 -22.20 -21.58
CA THR A 474 -11.23 -23.00 -21.01
C THR A 474 -12.11 -23.62 -22.09
N LEU A 475 -12.48 -22.86 -23.13
CA LEU A 475 -13.27 -23.39 -24.26
C LEU A 475 -12.52 -24.48 -25.05
N ARG A 476 -11.19 -24.36 -25.19
CA ARG A 476 -10.36 -25.41 -25.78
C ARG A 476 -10.29 -26.65 -24.89
N LEU A 477 -10.10 -26.48 -23.58
CA LEU A 477 -10.03 -27.58 -22.61
C LEU A 477 -11.33 -28.40 -22.61
N ASN A 478 -12.48 -27.73 -22.43
CA ASN A 478 -13.80 -28.37 -22.43
C ASN A 478 -14.05 -29.14 -23.74
N LYS A 479 -13.59 -28.62 -24.89
CA LYS A 479 -13.66 -29.33 -26.17
C LYS A 479 -12.77 -30.58 -26.19
N THR A 480 -11.53 -30.50 -25.69
CA THR A 480 -10.66 -31.69 -25.61
C THR A 480 -11.16 -32.73 -24.61
N GLU A 481 -11.81 -32.33 -23.52
CA GLU A 481 -12.46 -33.25 -22.57
C GLU A 481 -13.65 -33.98 -23.20
N LEU A 482 -14.49 -33.26 -23.97
CA LEU A 482 -15.56 -33.87 -24.76
C LEU A 482 -15.00 -34.92 -25.72
N GLN A 483 -13.99 -34.57 -26.53
CA GLN A 483 -13.34 -35.48 -27.48
C GLN A 483 -12.67 -36.68 -26.78
N LEU A 484 -12.12 -36.49 -25.58
CA LEU A 484 -11.58 -37.59 -24.76
C LEU A 484 -12.69 -38.53 -24.26
N SER A 485 -13.88 -38.00 -23.95
CA SER A 485 -15.05 -38.80 -23.56
C SER A 485 -15.60 -39.62 -24.74
N GLU A 486 -15.67 -39.02 -25.93
CA GLU A 486 -16.05 -39.70 -27.20
C GLU A 486 -15.04 -40.80 -27.57
N LEU A 487 -13.74 -40.54 -27.42
CA LEU A 487 -12.70 -41.54 -27.69
C LEU A 487 -12.78 -42.72 -26.69
N ARG A 488 -13.11 -42.43 -25.41
CA ARG A 488 -13.32 -43.46 -24.39
C ARG A 488 -14.52 -44.36 -24.71
N THR A 489 -15.66 -43.80 -25.11
CA THR A 489 -16.83 -44.61 -25.49
C THR A 489 -16.61 -45.39 -26.78
N LEU A 490 -15.94 -44.81 -27.78
CA LEU A 490 -15.56 -45.55 -28.99
C LEU A 490 -14.62 -46.73 -28.68
N ASN A 491 -13.69 -46.56 -27.74
CA ASN A 491 -12.79 -47.64 -27.32
C ASN A 491 -13.50 -48.74 -26.51
N THR A 492 -14.50 -48.42 -25.68
CA THR A 492 -15.28 -49.46 -24.99
C THR A 492 -16.19 -50.24 -25.96
N VAL A 493 -16.77 -49.58 -26.96
CA VAL A 493 -17.50 -50.26 -28.04
C VAL A 493 -16.57 -51.19 -28.83
N ARG A 494 -15.41 -50.70 -29.27
CA ARG A 494 -14.41 -51.53 -29.97
C ARG A 494 -13.90 -52.71 -29.14
N ALA A 495 -13.76 -52.55 -27.82
CA ALA A 495 -13.39 -53.66 -26.94
C ALA A 495 -14.48 -54.75 -26.93
N ALA A 496 -15.77 -54.37 -26.89
CA ALA A 496 -16.87 -55.32 -26.98
C ALA A 496 -16.98 -55.98 -28.38
N GLU A 497 -16.73 -55.23 -29.45
CA GLU A 497 -16.65 -55.78 -30.81
C GLU A 497 -15.51 -56.81 -30.94
N LEU A 498 -14.32 -56.53 -30.39
CA LEU A 498 -13.18 -57.44 -30.39
C LEU A 498 -13.46 -58.73 -29.61
N VAL A 499 -14.13 -58.66 -28.46
CA VAL A 499 -14.58 -59.86 -27.72
C VAL A 499 -15.56 -60.66 -28.57
N SER A 500 -16.58 -60.02 -29.16
CA SER A 500 -17.56 -60.72 -30.02
C SER A 500 -16.93 -61.35 -31.27
N VAL A 501 -15.89 -60.73 -31.85
CA VAL A 501 -15.11 -61.32 -32.96
C VAL A 501 -14.26 -62.50 -32.47
N SER A 502 -13.67 -62.42 -31.26
CA SER A 502 -12.92 -63.53 -30.65
C SER A 502 -13.81 -64.74 -30.34
N ASP A 503 -15.01 -64.51 -29.81
CA ASP A 503 -16.01 -65.57 -29.54
C ASP A 503 -16.45 -66.25 -30.84
N ARG A 504 -16.65 -65.46 -31.90
CA ARG A 504 -17.01 -65.99 -33.23
C ARG A 504 -15.86 -66.71 -33.93
N LEU A 505 -14.62 -66.28 -33.72
CA LEU A 505 -13.43 -66.96 -34.26
C LEU A 505 -13.25 -68.31 -33.58
N THR A 506 -13.27 -68.36 -32.25
CA THR A 506 -13.13 -69.60 -31.48
C THR A 506 -14.30 -70.58 -31.68
N ALA A 507 -15.49 -70.11 -32.07
CA ALA A 507 -16.55 -70.98 -32.58
C ALA A 507 -16.19 -71.58 -33.95
N ALA A 508 -15.82 -70.74 -34.92
CA ALA A 508 -15.48 -71.18 -36.27
C ALA A 508 -14.24 -72.10 -36.35
N GLU A 509 -13.27 -71.94 -35.43
CA GLU A 509 -12.13 -72.84 -35.28
C GLU A 509 -12.58 -74.25 -34.88
N ARG A 510 -13.57 -74.38 -33.99
CA ARG A 510 -14.13 -75.68 -33.54
C ARG A 510 -14.94 -76.34 -34.64
N ASP A 511 -15.74 -75.57 -35.37
CA ASP A 511 -16.48 -76.05 -36.54
C ASP A 511 -15.52 -76.61 -37.62
N ALA A 512 -14.37 -75.94 -37.82
CA ALA A 512 -13.33 -76.39 -38.74
C ALA A 512 -12.59 -77.65 -38.26
N GLU A 513 -12.34 -77.79 -36.95
CA GLU A 513 -11.78 -79.02 -36.37
C GLU A 513 -12.75 -80.21 -36.52
N GLU A 514 -14.06 -80.03 -36.27
CA GLU A 514 -15.06 -81.10 -36.47
C GLU A 514 -15.10 -81.55 -37.94
N LEU A 515 -15.10 -80.60 -38.88
CA LEU A 515 -15.09 -80.90 -40.32
C LEU A 515 -13.82 -81.67 -40.74
N GLN A 516 -12.64 -81.36 -40.19
CA GLN A 516 -11.43 -82.12 -40.45
C GLN A 516 -11.50 -83.56 -39.91
N VAL A 517 -12.10 -83.77 -38.74
CA VAL A 517 -12.29 -85.13 -38.18
C VAL A 517 -13.22 -85.95 -39.06
N ARG A 518 -14.30 -85.33 -39.58
CA ARG A 518 -15.27 -85.99 -40.47
C ARG A 518 -14.66 -86.36 -41.82
N LEU A 519 -13.92 -85.43 -42.45
CA LEU A 519 -13.20 -85.70 -43.70
C LEU A 519 -12.25 -86.89 -43.58
N ARG A 520 -11.44 -86.98 -42.52
CA ARG A 520 -10.52 -88.10 -42.31
C ARG A 520 -11.23 -89.46 -42.14
N ALA A 521 -12.43 -89.48 -41.58
CA ALA A 521 -13.23 -90.70 -41.46
C ALA A 521 -13.78 -91.15 -42.83
N GLU A 522 -14.17 -90.19 -43.68
CA GLU A 522 -14.67 -90.43 -45.03
C GLU A 522 -13.54 -90.87 -45.99
N GLU A 523 -12.36 -90.25 -45.90
CA GLU A 523 -11.12 -90.67 -46.59
C GLU A 523 -10.64 -92.07 -46.18
N ALA A 524 -10.85 -92.47 -44.92
CA ALA A 524 -10.52 -93.81 -44.45
C ALA A 524 -11.47 -94.87 -45.02
N ALA A 525 -12.78 -94.60 -45.03
CA ALA A 525 -13.80 -95.50 -45.58
C ALA A 525 -13.64 -95.72 -47.09
N ALA A 526 -13.13 -94.72 -47.83
CA ALA A 526 -12.90 -94.81 -49.28
C ALA A 526 -11.72 -95.73 -49.69
N ASN A 527 -10.92 -96.25 -48.75
CA ASN A 527 -9.70 -97.03 -49.05
C ASN A 527 -9.84 -98.56 -48.98
N GLU A 528 -10.99 -99.11 -48.55
CA GLU A 528 -11.15 -100.57 -48.43
C GLU A 528 -11.51 -101.29 -49.76
N ASP A 529 -11.94 -100.54 -50.78
CA ASP A 529 -12.78 -101.08 -51.88
C ASP A 529 -12.05 -101.32 -53.23
N GLU A 530 -10.70 -101.43 -53.27
CA GLU A 530 -9.97 -101.59 -54.55
C GLU A 530 -8.70 -102.48 -54.52
N LEU A 531 -8.80 -103.70 -54.00
CA LEU A 531 -7.69 -104.66 -53.90
C LEU A 531 -7.29 -105.28 -55.27
N LYS A 532 -6.59 -104.48 -56.09
CA LYS A 532 -6.11 -104.86 -57.44
C LYS A 532 -4.96 -105.87 -57.41
N VAL A 533 -5.09 -106.96 -58.17
CA VAL A 533 -4.05 -108.00 -58.32
C VAL A 533 -3.87 -108.37 -59.80
N ALA A 534 -2.67 -108.17 -60.35
CA ALA A 534 -2.33 -108.54 -61.73
C ALA A 534 -0.81 -108.67 -61.92
N PHE A 535 -0.36 -109.75 -62.56
CA PHE A 535 1.05 -109.98 -62.89
C PHE A 535 1.24 -110.42 -64.35
N SER A 536 2.45 -110.19 -64.86
CA SER A 536 2.94 -110.67 -66.15
C SER A 536 4.46 -110.76 -66.09
N ALA A 537 5.05 -111.85 -66.58
CA ALA A 537 6.49 -112.07 -66.59
C ALA A 537 6.96 -112.89 -67.81
N GLY A 538 8.11 -112.52 -68.37
CA GLY A 538 8.85 -113.31 -69.37
C GLY A 538 9.75 -114.36 -68.70
N LEU A 539 10.16 -115.38 -69.44
CA LEU A 539 10.90 -116.52 -68.89
C LEU A 539 12.34 -116.14 -68.51
N THR A 540 13.17 -115.81 -69.49
CA THR A 540 14.60 -115.49 -69.29
C THR A 540 15.22 -114.78 -70.50
N ASP A 541 16.44 -114.27 -70.36
CA ASP A 541 17.27 -113.78 -71.48
C ASP A 541 18.37 -114.79 -71.89
N SER A 542 18.37 -115.98 -71.29
CA SER A 542 19.41 -117.01 -71.45
C SER A 542 19.35 -117.85 -72.74
N GLY A 543 18.34 -117.67 -73.60
CA GLY A 543 18.12 -118.51 -74.78
C GLY A 543 17.46 -119.85 -74.43
N SER A 544 18.20 -120.95 -74.57
CA SER A 544 17.68 -122.31 -74.34
C SER A 544 17.40 -122.58 -72.86
N VAL A 545 16.18 -123.01 -72.54
CA VAL A 545 15.76 -123.47 -71.21
C VAL A 545 15.40 -124.94 -71.31
N GLY A 546 16.18 -125.79 -70.64
CA GLY A 546 16.15 -127.23 -70.85
C GLY A 546 16.86 -127.67 -72.16
N PRO A 547 16.83 -128.97 -72.51
CA PRO A 547 16.13 -130.03 -71.77
C PRO A 547 16.70 -130.31 -70.38
N PHE A 548 15.82 -130.67 -69.45
CA PHE A 548 16.16 -131.11 -68.10
C PHE A 548 15.91 -132.62 -67.96
N ASP A 549 16.64 -133.28 -67.06
CA ASP A 549 16.49 -134.73 -66.80
C ASP A 549 15.18 -135.07 -66.06
N GLU A 550 14.63 -134.11 -65.29
CA GLU A 550 13.38 -134.22 -64.53
C GLU A 550 12.43 -133.05 -64.81
N GLU A 551 11.15 -133.18 -64.46
CA GLU A 551 10.19 -132.07 -64.58
C GLU A 551 10.62 -130.91 -63.67
N THR A 552 10.78 -129.72 -64.26
CA THR A 552 11.38 -128.56 -63.59
C THR A 552 10.38 -127.41 -63.54
N THR A 553 10.18 -126.82 -62.35
CA THR A 553 9.38 -125.59 -62.20
C THR A 553 10.10 -124.44 -62.90
N LEU A 554 9.41 -123.73 -63.79
CA LEU A 554 9.98 -122.58 -64.48
C LEU A 554 9.81 -121.28 -63.70
N ILE A 555 10.92 -120.59 -63.52
CA ILE A 555 10.97 -119.26 -62.92
C ILE A 555 10.87 -118.24 -64.05
N PHE A 556 9.71 -117.59 -64.21
CA PHE A 556 9.55 -116.49 -65.17
C PHE A 556 10.14 -115.22 -64.56
N SER A 557 11.45 -115.08 -64.74
CA SER A 557 12.30 -114.12 -64.01
C SER A 557 12.11 -112.66 -64.43
N LYS A 558 11.56 -112.41 -65.62
CA LYS A 558 11.48 -111.07 -66.23
C LYS A 558 10.14 -110.42 -65.96
N THR A 559 9.96 -109.89 -64.74
CA THR A 559 8.74 -109.19 -64.32
C THR A 559 8.42 -108.01 -65.26
N ILE A 560 7.24 -108.07 -65.89
CA ILE A 560 6.64 -107.01 -66.71
C ILE A 560 5.66 -106.20 -65.85
N THR A 561 4.82 -106.90 -65.06
CA THR A 561 3.83 -106.32 -64.14
C THR A 561 3.72 -107.21 -62.89
N ASN A 562 3.50 -106.63 -61.70
CA ASN A 562 3.24 -107.38 -60.46
C ASN A 562 2.44 -106.54 -59.44
N ILE A 563 1.26 -106.06 -59.84
CA ILE A 563 0.30 -105.33 -59.02
C ILE A 563 -0.29 -106.31 -57.98
N GLY A 564 -0.37 -105.89 -56.73
CA GLY A 564 -0.67 -106.78 -55.58
C GLY A 564 0.51 -107.64 -55.12
N ARG A 565 1.65 -107.64 -55.84
CA ARG A 565 2.88 -108.39 -55.51
C ARG A 565 2.70 -109.90 -55.30
N ALA A 566 1.66 -110.46 -55.90
CA ALA A 566 1.25 -111.86 -55.75
C ALA A 566 2.13 -112.87 -56.50
N TYR A 567 2.99 -112.42 -57.44
CA TYR A 567 3.93 -113.29 -58.14
C TYR A 567 5.34 -113.25 -57.53
N ASP A 568 5.85 -114.42 -57.12
CA ASP A 568 7.24 -114.60 -56.68
C ASP A 568 8.14 -114.93 -57.88
N GLN A 569 8.83 -113.90 -58.38
CA GLN A 569 9.82 -113.98 -59.47
C GLN A 569 11.09 -114.79 -59.13
N THR A 570 11.26 -115.24 -57.88
CA THR A 570 12.40 -116.09 -57.45
C THR A 570 12.02 -117.56 -57.37
N ALA A 571 10.77 -117.88 -57.01
CA ALA A 571 10.25 -119.24 -56.99
C ALA A 571 9.55 -119.64 -58.29
N GLY A 572 9.12 -118.68 -59.12
CA GLY A 572 8.31 -118.93 -60.31
C GLY A 572 6.80 -119.05 -60.05
N VAL A 573 6.33 -118.66 -58.85
CA VAL A 573 5.02 -119.05 -58.31
C VAL A 573 4.14 -117.84 -58.02
N PHE A 574 2.91 -117.85 -58.54
CA PHE A 574 1.84 -116.97 -58.08
C PHE A 574 1.22 -117.51 -56.79
N THR A 575 0.91 -116.65 -55.83
CA THR A 575 0.15 -117.00 -54.61
C THR A 575 -1.02 -116.05 -54.44
N ALA A 576 -2.25 -116.56 -54.34
CA ALA A 576 -3.46 -115.76 -54.26
C ALA A 576 -3.53 -114.95 -52.94
N PRO A 577 -3.54 -113.60 -52.98
CA PRO A 577 -3.55 -112.77 -51.76
C PRO A 577 -4.95 -112.56 -51.18
N VAL A 578 -6.01 -112.88 -51.92
CA VAL A 578 -7.41 -112.92 -51.47
C VAL A 578 -8.15 -114.05 -52.16
N ARG A 579 -9.24 -114.50 -51.55
CA ARG A 579 -10.23 -115.39 -52.16
C ARG A 579 -10.91 -114.71 -53.36
N GLY A 580 -10.95 -115.39 -54.51
CA GLY A 580 -11.53 -114.79 -55.73
C GLY A 580 -11.39 -115.65 -56.98
N VAL A 581 -11.87 -115.13 -58.12
CA VAL A 581 -11.69 -115.78 -59.43
C VAL A 581 -10.52 -115.12 -60.15
N TYR A 582 -9.52 -115.92 -60.50
CA TYR A 582 -8.29 -115.48 -61.17
C TYR A 582 -8.23 -116.04 -62.59
N PHE A 583 -7.83 -115.23 -63.55
CA PHE A 583 -7.50 -115.66 -64.91
C PHE A 583 -5.99 -115.81 -65.05
N PHE A 584 -5.54 -116.90 -65.67
CA PHE A 584 -4.13 -117.16 -65.99
C PHE A 584 -3.99 -117.48 -67.48
N SER A 585 -2.90 -117.01 -68.08
CA SER A 585 -2.51 -117.30 -69.46
C SER A 585 -1.00 -117.49 -69.56
N PHE A 586 -0.57 -118.47 -70.34
CA PHE A 586 0.84 -118.77 -70.54
C PHE A 586 1.14 -119.13 -71.99
N THR A 587 2.36 -118.80 -72.42
CA THR A 587 2.92 -119.14 -73.74
C THR A 587 4.27 -119.80 -73.56
N ALA A 588 4.46 -120.91 -74.25
CA ALA A 588 5.69 -121.69 -74.34
C ALA A 588 6.20 -121.61 -75.79
N ALA A 589 7.49 -121.34 -75.99
CA ALA A 589 8.09 -121.26 -77.32
C ALA A 589 9.40 -122.04 -77.40
N ASP A 590 9.79 -122.48 -78.59
CA ASP A 590 11.12 -123.01 -78.92
C ASP A 590 11.54 -122.54 -80.31
N TYR A 591 12.85 -122.48 -80.55
CA TYR A 591 13.48 -122.14 -81.84
C TYR A 591 14.04 -123.38 -82.56
N LEU A 592 14.30 -124.47 -81.83
CA LEU A 592 14.91 -125.70 -82.36
C LEU A 592 13.89 -126.83 -82.47
N LYS A 593 14.22 -127.87 -83.26
CA LYS A 593 13.35 -129.04 -83.40
C LYS A 593 13.25 -129.83 -82.09
N GLY A 594 12.04 -130.23 -81.71
CA GLY A 594 11.76 -130.95 -80.46
C GLY A 594 10.36 -130.72 -79.92
N TYR A 595 10.05 -131.40 -78.82
CA TYR A 595 8.82 -131.17 -78.05
C TYR A 595 8.98 -129.94 -77.14
N MET A 596 7.98 -129.06 -77.19
CA MET A 596 7.78 -127.98 -76.22
C MET A 596 6.43 -128.16 -75.53
N GLY A 597 6.30 -127.63 -74.32
CA GLY A 597 5.05 -127.75 -73.58
C GLY A 597 5.21 -127.40 -72.12
N LEU A 598 4.10 -127.11 -71.44
CA LEU A 598 4.06 -126.75 -70.03
C LEU A 598 2.84 -127.36 -69.33
N TYR A 599 3.06 -127.84 -68.10
CA TYR A 599 1.99 -128.06 -67.14
C TYR A 599 1.75 -126.78 -66.33
N LEU A 600 0.50 -126.37 -66.20
CA LEU A 600 0.06 -125.46 -65.14
C LEU A 600 -0.41 -126.28 -63.95
N TYR A 601 0.22 -126.04 -62.80
CA TYR A 601 -0.08 -126.66 -61.53
C TYR A 601 -0.87 -125.72 -60.63
N TRP A 602 -1.94 -126.24 -60.02
CA TRP A 602 -2.59 -125.66 -58.85
C TRP A 602 -2.11 -126.44 -57.62
N ASN A 603 -1.39 -125.75 -56.75
CA ASN A 603 -0.57 -126.32 -55.69
C ASN A 603 0.33 -127.44 -56.24
N ASN A 604 0.02 -128.70 -55.91
CA ASN A 604 0.75 -129.88 -56.35
C ASN A 604 -0.03 -130.77 -57.35
N GLN A 605 -1.16 -130.28 -57.90
CA GLN A 605 -1.95 -131.00 -58.91
C GLN A 605 -1.85 -130.34 -60.29
N PRO A 606 -1.59 -131.09 -61.37
CA PRO A 606 -1.60 -130.54 -62.73
C PRO A 606 -3.05 -130.30 -63.19
N VAL A 607 -3.34 -129.07 -63.64
CA VAL A 607 -4.68 -128.65 -64.07
C VAL A 607 -4.79 -128.54 -65.59
N VAL A 608 -3.73 -128.03 -66.24
CA VAL A 608 -3.65 -127.88 -67.68
C VAL A 608 -2.31 -128.39 -68.16
N PHE A 609 -2.30 -129.11 -69.28
CA PHE A 609 -1.10 -129.37 -70.08
C PHE A 609 -1.27 -128.73 -71.45
N ASN A 610 -0.20 -128.18 -72.01
CA ASN A 610 -0.12 -127.84 -73.42
C ASN A 610 1.19 -128.42 -73.99
N LEU A 611 1.11 -128.95 -75.22
CA LEU A 611 2.13 -129.72 -75.92
C LEU A 611 2.13 -129.31 -77.40
N GLU A 612 3.31 -129.07 -77.96
CA GLU A 612 3.52 -128.79 -79.39
C GLU A 612 4.83 -129.46 -79.86
N LEU A 613 4.92 -129.81 -81.15
CA LEU A 613 6.10 -130.43 -81.75
C LEU A 613 6.66 -129.53 -82.86
N ASN A 614 7.79 -128.89 -82.57
CA ASN A 614 8.52 -128.13 -83.58
C ASN A 614 9.22 -129.10 -84.55
N ASP A 615 8.52 -129.50 -85.61
CA ASP A 615 9.02 -130.46 -86.60
C ASP A 615 9.85 -129.80 -87.70
N HIS A 616 9.57 -128.53 -88.02
CA HIS A 616 10.19 -127.74 -89.08
C HIS A 616 11.51 -127.09 -88.64
N GLY A 617 11.60 -126.61 -87.39
CA GLY A 617 12.69 -125.76 -86.88
C GLY A 617 12.47 -124.28 -87.19
N GLY A 618 13.08 -123.40 -86.39
CA GLY A 618 12.72 -121.98 -86.32
C GLY A 618 11.70 -121.73 -85.21
N TYR A 619 11.27 -120.48 -85.03
CA TYR A 619 10.34 -120.11 -83.96
C TYR A 619 8.97 -120.79 -84.11
N ALA A 620 8.58 -121.56 -83.10
CA ALA A 620 7.23 -122.06 -82.88
C ALA A 620 6.82 -121.78 -81.43
N SER A 621 5.52 -121.62 -81.18
CA SER A 621 4.98 -121.30 -79.85
C SER A 621 3.57 -121.81 -79.69
N THR A 622 3.23 -122.28 -78.48
CA THR A 622 1.88 -122.67 -78.09
C THR A 622 1.46 -121.97 -76.80
N SER A 623 0.17 -121.68 -76.67
CA SER A 623 -0.40 -120.91 -75.55
C SER A 623 -1.62 -121.59 -74.95
N ASN A 624 -1.84 -121.43 -73.65
CA ASN A 624 -3.07 -121.88 -72.99
C ASN A 624 -3.52 -120.89 -71.90
N ALA A 625 -4.77 -121.02 -71.45
CA ALA A 625 -5.35 -120.19 -70.41
C ALA A 625 -6.42 -120.91 -69.59
N VAL A 626 -6.61 -120.47 -68.33
CA VAL A 626 -7.65 -120.96 -67.42
C VAL A 626 -8.16 -119.83 -66.53
N ALA A 627 -9.45 -119.86 -66.22
CA ALA A 627 -10.00 -119.18 -65.05
C ALA A 627 -10.12 -120.19 -63.90
N LEU A 628 -9.62 -119.85 -62.72
CA LEU A 628 -9.66 -120.67 -61.51
C LEU A 628 -10.23 -119.83 -60.35
N GLN A 629 -11.17 -120.39 -59.59
CA GLN A 629 -11.44 -119.87 -58.24
C GLN A 629 -10.30 -120.34 -57.33
N LEU A 630 -9.68 -119.41 -56.62
CA LEU A 630 -8.61 -119.67 -55.65
C LEU A 630 -8.99 -119.10 -54.29
N GLU A 631 -8.60 -119.81 -53.23
CA GLU A 631 -8.70 -119.34 -51.86
C GLU A 631 -7.39 -118.61 -51.45
N GLU A 632 -7.38 -117.88 -50.34
CA GLU A 632 -6.17 -117.17 -49.90
C GLU A 632 -5.01 -118.16 -49.62
N GLY A 633 -3.84 -117.89 -50.19
CA GLY A 633 -2.65 -118.74 -50.09
C GLY A 633 -2.52 -119.84 -51.15
N ASP A 634 -3.52 -120.03 -52.04
CA ASP A 634 -3.42 -120.98 -53.16
C ASP A 634 -2.29 -120.60 -54.13
N ARG A 635 -1.55 -121.60 -54.61
CA ARG A 635 -0.32 -121.39 -55.39
C ARG A 635 -0.44 -121.90 -56.82
N ILE A 636 -0.13 -121.07 -57.82
CA ILE A 636 -0.07 -121.46 -59.24
C ILE A 636 1.36 -121.38 -59.77
N ARG A 637 1.83 -122.44 -60.44
CA ARG A 637 3.18 -122.53 -61.04
C ARG A 637 3.16 -123.22 -62.40
N LEU A 638 4.21 -123.00 -63.20
CA LEU A 638 4.42 -123.69 -64.48
C LEU A 638 5.58 -124.67 -64.39
N SER A 639 5.43 -125.85 -65.01
CA SER A 639 6.43 -126.93 -65.08
C SER A 639 6.79 -127.25 -66.52
N LEU A 640 8.08 -127.35 -66.83
CA LEU A 640 8.59 -127.92 -68.08
C LEU A 640 8.86 -129.42 -67.89
N PRO A 641 8.25 -130.32 -68.68
CA PRO A 641 8.50 -131.76 -68.57
C PRO A 641 9.96 -132.15 -68.80
N ALA A 642 10.36 -133.31 -68.26
CA ALA A 642 11.65 -133.92 -68.57
C ALA A 642 11.86 -134.08 -70.09
N SER A 643 13.08 -133.88 -70.56
CA SER A 643 13.48 -133.87 -71.99
C SER A 643 12.83 -132.80 -72.89
N TYR A 644 11.97 -131.91 -72.37
CA TYR A 644 11.39 -130.81 -73.17
C TYR A 644 12.25 -129.55 -73.07
N ARG A 645 12.23 -128.71 -74.11
CA ARG A 645 12.98 -127.44 -74.16
C ARG A 645 12.06 -126.28 -74.51
N LEU A 646 12.34 -125.12 -73.92
CA LEU A 646 11.87 -123.82 -74.39
C LEU A 646 13.03 -122.92 -74.85
N TYR A 647 12.68 -121.82 -75.52
CA TYR A 647 13.56 -120.72 -75.86
C TYR A 647 12.94 -119.40 -75.40
N ASP A 648 13.75 -118.53 -74.78
CA ASP A 648 13.39 -117.13 -74.54
C ASP A 648 14.60 -116.19 -74.62
N ASP A 649 14.37 -114.96 -75.07
CA ASP A 649 15.37 -113.88 -75.11
C ASP A 649 14.72 -112.52 -74.85
N ASN A 650 15.44 -111.43 -75.12
CA ASN A 650 14.99 -110.06 -74.87
C ASN A 650 13.69 -109.64 -75.58
N ARG A 651 13.14 -110.50 -76.46
CA ARG A 651 11.84 -110.33 -77.12
C ARG A 651 10.63 -110.94 -76.39
N ASN A 652 10.84 -111.71 -75.31
CA ASN A 652 9.79 -112.39 -74.52
C ASN A 652 8.91 -113.35 -75.36
N PHE A 653 9.51 -114.42 -75.87
CA PHE A 653 8.80 -115.49 -76.57
C PHE A 653 7.99 -116.39 -75.64
N SER A 654 8.47 -116.60 -74.41
CA SER A 654 7.76 -117.37 -73.38
C SER A 654 7.31 -116.45 -72.25
N VAL A 655 6.00 -116.38 -71.98
CA VAL A 655 5.37 -115.43 -71.05
C VAL A 655 4.32 -116.12 -70.18
N PHE A 656 4.28 -115.77 -68.89
CA PHE A 656 3.23 -116.18 -67.94
C PHE A 656 2.57 -114.94 -67.34
N SER A 657 1.24 -114.88 -67.33
CA SER A 657 0.47 -113.74 -66.81
C SER A 657 -0.81 -114.20 -66.10
N GLY A 658 -1.30 -113.41 -65.16
CA GLY A 658 -2.61 -113.63 -64.56
C GLY A 658 -3.09 -112.48 -63.68
N PHE A 659 -4.39 -112.44 -63.41
CA PHE A 659 -5.03 -111.34 -62.68
C PHE A 659 -6.32 -111.78 -61.98
N LEU A 660 -6.69 -111.05 -60.93
CA LEU A 660 -7.98 -111.18 -60.25
C LEU A 660 -9.07 -110.56 -61.14
N LEU A 661 -10.11 -111.33 -61.44
CA LEU A 661 -11.33 -110.84 -62.11
C LEU A 661 -12.25 -110.14 -61.11
N PHE A 662 -12.46 -110.76 -59.95
CA PHE A 662 -13.21 -110.22 -58.81
C PHE A 662 -12.96 -111.08 -57.55
N GLN A 663 -13.01 -110.43 -56.39
CA GLN A 663 -12.96 -111.04 -55.06
C GLN A 663 -14.30 -111.75 -54.73
N LEU A 664 -14.30 -112.75 -53.84
CA LEU A 664 -15.46 -113.63 -53.55
C LEU A 664 -15.73 -113.87 -52.07
#